data_AF-A0A1H2BNF0-F1
#
_entry.id   AF-A0A1H2BNF0-F1
#
_cell.length_a   1.000
_cell.length_b   1.000
_cell.length_c   1.000
_cell.angle_alpha   90.00
_cell.angle_beta   90.00
_cell.angle_gamma   90.00
#
_symmetry.space_group_name_H-M   'P 1'
#
loop_
_entity.id
_entity.type
_entity.pdbx_description
1 polymer ?
#
loop_
_entity_poly.entity_id
_entity_poly.type
_entity_poly.pdbx_seq_one_letter_code
_entity_poly.pdbx_strand_id
1 'polypeptide(L)'
;MPVKPPRGGGSHADVLGSSRSTDADNAQPGVSGRRNVDTGMAHDPLQPQPGPSGASTLDDVRAVAAVVVHATSAEVHRPAPLPSLDDYATNARAILPQINEDGLRVISRRTYADLANGDLVLVAADPVTGLYRARRPSELLPSGPVLLRDVASGHWYPRQLVERTTRAQVQKYLSQASDLDADAFIARFDDKDVADAELQRIQRGSSQLDIEHISIPYHEPRIGHSGEMQQALDMWGKLRQVYEWHGQPDQRVYSDGRLSGYKLDINLTLWPVDKLLSLRFSAVVSLTLKGHAPLDAAVFFRQFPNIESLTVSSLAMTSRNDGRGLFMFQAAQSRFSMDSSFAGQLTGLTRLRELNLQNCDLPADFSLRGLSRLQVLRLVDTRVKVLNAQAGPWRPGEPVQHWANYSTVEPDLTGMTELRVLDLTRTGIRRLPSGLDAGNGLSKLEVLKLGDNALFAGPSVKAMTALQELDLSNMGLDGFPEGITSTIPEKVLNLANNRITAIPASVEIRAGFNLIGNPITDPVSLRRLLYARNQTGNDIWLGTESFDLSANLWLQHVPAEQLARKLQLWGNISHLARGLKKLSRTPEFYVERPLLQRRVWSFLEIYHHADVDEQLRLNRILAEEPSPGRMLDRLEEEIRTYDSTRQNQPLHHLPKRPKLD
;
A
#
# COMPACT_ATOMS: atom_id res chain seq x y z
N MET A 1 32.64 -43.35 9.33
CA MET A 1 33.34 -44.62 9.03
C MET A 1 32.52 -45.40 8.00
N PRO A 2 33.13 -46.35 7.24
CA PRO A 2 32.55 -46.83 5.97
C PRO A 2 32.03 -48.28 6.00
N VAL A 3 31.17 -48.61 5.02
CA VAL A 3 30.98 -49.98 4.49
C VAL A 3 30.95 -49.89 2.94
N LYS A 4 31.46 -50.90 2.24
CA LYS A 4 31.63 -50.96 0.76
C LYS A 4 30.65 -51.96 0.09
N PRO A 5 30.48 -51.91 -1.25
CA PRO A 5 29.65 -52.85 -2.05
C PRO A 5 30.50 -54.08 -2.48
N PRO A 6 30.06 -55.02 -3.36
CA PRO A 6 29.73 -54.87 -4.81
C PRO A 6 28.36 -55.56 -5.15
N ARG A 7 27.90 -55.93 -6.38
CA ARG A 7 28.36 -56.11 -7.79
C ARG A 7 27.20 -55.70 -8.74
N GLY A 8 27.27 -55.63 -10.08
CA GLY A 8 28.40 -55.75 -11.03
C GLY A 8 28.11 -56.66 -12.24
N GLY A 9 27.95 -56.07 -13.45
CA GLY A 9 27.87 -56.75 -14.76
C GLY A 9 26.61 -56.39 -15.59
N GLY A 10 26.68 -56.14 -16.92
CA GLY A 10 27.86 -55.96 -17.79
C GLY A 10 27.52 -55.93 -19.30
N SER A 11 28.50 -55.52 -20.14
CA SER A 11 28.57 -55.64 -21.62
C SER A 11 27.50 -54.94 -22.49
N HIS A 12 27.79 -54.44 -23.71
CA HIS A 12 29.06 -54.25 -24.44
C HIS A 12 28.93 -53.04 -25.39
N ALA A 13 30.06 -52.36 -25.71
CA ALA A 13 30.14 -51.40 -26.82
C ALA A 13 31.58 -51.31 -27.34
N ASP A 14 31.72 -51.24 -28.66
CA ASP A 14 32.98 -51.22 -29.43
C ASP A 14 33.10 -49.87 -30.19
N VAL A 15 34.26 -49.38 -30.65
CA VAL A 15 35.67 -49.48 -30.19
C VAL A 15 36.46 -48.40 -31.00
N LEU A 16 37.71 -48.07 -30.61
CA LEU A 16 38.61 -47.03 -31.18
C LEU A 16 38.24 -45.56 -30.86
N GLY A 17 39.17 -44.69 -30.45
CA GLY A 17 40.54 -44.96 -29.97
C GLY A 17 41.49 -43.76 -30.03
N SER A 18 42.31 -43.58 -28.99
CA SER A 18 43.48 -42.67 -28.88
C SER A 18 43.24 -41.14 -28.99
N SER A 19 43.99 -40.26 -28.30
CA SER A 19 45.06 -40.48 -27.31
C SER A 19 45.21 -39.31 -26.32
N ARG A 20 45.82 -39.63 -25.16
CA ARG A 20 46.45 -38.77 -24.13
C ARG A 20 46.88 -37.35 -24.59
N SER A 21 46.60 -36.26 -23.87
CA SER A 21 46.85 -35.91 -22.43
C SER A 21 48.24 -35.35 -22.14
N THR A 22 48.34 -34.07 -21.76
CA THR A 22 48.97 -33.58 -20.50
C THR A 22 48.76 -32.07 -20.30
N ASP A 23 48.23 -31.72 -19.12
CA ASP A 23 48.55 -30.61 -18.21
C ASP A 23 49.34 -29.34 -18.66
N ALA A 24 48.69 -28.20 -18.32
CA ALA A 24 49.22 -27.09 -17.50
C ALA A 24 50.01 -25.88 -18.08
N ASP A 25 49.64 -24.74 -17.50
CA ASP A 25 50.43 -23.57 -17.09
C ASP A 25 50.94 -22.47 -18.06
N ASN A 26 50.41 -21.27 -17.75
CA ASN A 26 51.09 -19.96 -17.57
C ASN A 26 51.23 -18.92 -18.70
N ALA A 27 50.86 -17.70 -18.27
CA ALA A 27 51.40 -16.36 -18.62
C ALA A 27 51.24 -15.76 -20.04
N GLN A 28 50.75 -14.51 -20.05
CA GLN A 28 50.99 -13.52 -21.10
C GLN A 28 52.43 -12.95 -20.98
N PRO A 29 52.97 -12.24 -22.00
CA PRO A 29 52.90 -10.77 -21.94
C PRO A 29 52.90 -9.99 -23.28
N GLY A 30 52.07 -8.93 -23.36
CA GLY A 30 52.52 -7.53 -23.51
C GLY A 30 52.91 -6.90 -24.88
N VAL A 31 52.42 -5.66 -25.09
CA VAL A 31 52.94 -4.50 -25.91
C VAL A 31 53.14 -4.68 -27.44
N SER A 32 52.90 -3.71 -28.36
CA SER A 32 52.55 -2.25 -28.41
C SER A 32 51.66 -1.95 -29.66
N GLY A 33 51.13 -0.75 -29.99
CA GLY A 33 51.09 0.59 -29.37
C GLY A 33 51.47 1.75 -30.35
N ARG A 34 50.91 2.98 -30.17
CA ARG A 34 51.11 4.29 -30.90
C ARG A 34 50.21 4.59 -32.15
N ARG A 35 49.74 5.83 -32.45
CA ARG A 35 49.55 7.11 -31.66
C ARG A 35 48.70 8.17 -32.44
N ASN A 36 48.42 9.32 -31.77
CA ASN A 36 47.84 10.63 -32.22
C ASN A 36 46.28 10.72 -32.28
N VAL A 37 45.52 11.75 -31.83
CA VAL A 37 45.70 13.22 -31.51
C VAL A 37 45.51 14.11 -32.76
N ASP A 38 44.65 15.16 -32.85
CA ASP A 38 44.40 16.33 -31.95
C ASP A 38 43.05 17.13 -32.21
N THR A 39 42.73 18.13 -31.34
CA THR A 39 41.85 19.38 -31.45
C THR A 39 40.55 19.48 -32.31
N GLY A 40 39.61 20.47 -32.17
CA GLY A 40 39.37 21.54 -31.17
C GLY A 40 38.36 22.69 -31.60
N MET A 41 37.46 23.11 -30.68
CA MET A 41 36.68 24.39 -30.51
C MET A 41 36.16 25.30 -31.68
N ALA A 42 34.82 25.51 -31.69
CA ALA A 42 34.00 26.78 -31.75
C ALA A 42 34.23 27.95 -32.76
N HIS A 43 33.13 28.45 -33.39
CA HIS A 43 32.46 29.74 -33.03
C HIS A 43 31.15 30.07 -33.83
N ASP A 44 30.36 31.03 -33.31
CA ASP A 44 29.08 31.64 -33.76
C ASP A 44 29.35 32.90 -34.69
N PRO A 45 28.45 33.85 -35.14
CA PRO A 45 27.04 34.14 -34.74
C PRO A 45 26.04 34.81 -35.77
N LEU A 46 24.88 35.29 -35.25
CA LEU A 46 24.00 36.44 -35.65
C LEU A 46 22.74 36.29 -36.57
N GLN A 47 21.85 37.31 -36.46
CA GLN A 47 20.45 37.46 -36.95
C GLN A 47 20.27 38.83 -37.73
N PRO A 48 19.06 39.42 -38.00
CA PRO A 48 17.72 38.95 -38.48
C PRO A 48 17.04 39.82 -39.62
N GLN A 49 15.97 39.28 -40.26
CA GLN A 49 14.80 39.99 -40.91
C GLN A 49 15.03 40.93 -42.14
N PRO A 50 13.98 41.42 -42.90
CA PRO A 50 12.51 41.21 -42.84
C PRO A 50 11.85 40.69 -44.17
N GLY A 51 10.51 40.71 -44.30
CA GLY A 51 9.70 40.33 -45.51
C GLY A 51 9.41 41.49 -46.50
N PRO A 52 8.29 41.52 -47.31
CA PRO A 52 7.04 40.73 -47.21
C PRO A 52 6.35 40.27 -48.56
N SER A 53 5.15 39.68 -48.44
CA SER A 53 3.97 39.68 -49.36
C SER A 53 4.07 39.40 -50.88
N GLY A 54 3.31 38.40 -51.35
CA GLY A 54 2.90 38.23 -52.76
C GLY A 54 2.28 36.84 -53.02
N ALA A 55 1.30 36.72 -53.94
CA ALA A 55 0.58 35.44 -54.17
C ALA A 55 0.33 35.15 -55.66
N SER A 56 0.64 33.92 -56.10
CA SER A 56 -0.22 33.09 -57.00
C SER A 56 0.44 31.75 -57.40
N THR A 57 -0.19 30.64 -56.99
CA THR A 57 -0.39 29.35 -57.71
C THR A 57 0.72 28.65 -58.54
N LEU A 58 0.83 27.34 -58.24
CA LEU A 58 1.19 26.17 -59.09
C LEU A 58 2.68 25.80 -59.29
N ASP A 59 2.93 24.51 -59.00
CA ASP A 59 3.92 23.54 -59.49
C ASP A 59 5.36 24.03 -59.78
N ASP A 60 6.44 23.46 -59.21
CA ASP A 60 6.73 22.01 -59.27
C ASP A 60 7.93 21.66 -58.35
N VAL A 61 7.78 20.75 -57.36
CA VAL A 61 8.92 20.13 -56.63
C VAL A 61 8.65 18.67 -56.28
N ARG A 62 9.55 17.78 -56.70
CA ARG A 62 9.55 16.35 -56.38
C ARG A 62 9.61 16.08 -54.87
N ALA A 63 8.64 15.34 -54.35
CA ALA A 63 8.76 14.67 -53.05
C ALA A 63 9.61 13.39 -53.16
N VAL A 64 10.41 13.09 -52.15
CA VAL A 64 11.12 11.80 -52.01
C VAL A 64 10.76 11.18 -50.66
N ALA A 65 10.17 9.98 -50.70
CA ALA A 65 10.02 9.03 -49.60
C ALA A 65 9.49 9.57 -48.25
N ALA A 66 8.25 10.09 -48.25
CA ALA A 66 7.45 10.02 -47.03
C ALA A 66 7.09 8.56 -46.74
N VAL A 67 7.35 8.06 -45.53
CA VAL A 67 6.96 6.70 -45.12
C VAL A 67 5.46 6.67 -44.86
N VAL A 68 4.68 6.38 -45.91
CA VAL A 68 3.25 6.13 -45.79
C VAL A 68 3.04 4.79 -45.11
N VAL A 69 2.86 4.82 -43.79
CA VAL A 69 2.20 3.73 -43.06
C VAL A 69 0.85 3.53 -43.73
N HIS A 70 0.73 2.44 -44.49
CA HIS A 70 -0.55 2.05 -45.04
C HIS A 70 -1.43 1.66 -43.86
N ALA A 71 -2.34 2.54 -43.48
CA ALA A 71 -3.55 2.11 -42.82
C ALA A 71 -4.22 1.15 -43.80
N THR A 72 -4.04 -0.16 -43.58
CA THR A 72 -4.96 -1.16 -44.11
C THR A 72 -6.34 -0.67 -43.72
N SER A 73 -7.17 -0.34 -44.72
CA SER A 73 -8.58 -0.07 -44.48
C SER A 73 -9.09 -1.18 -43.59
N ALA A 74 -9.53 -0.83 -42.38
CA ALA A 74 -10.20 -1.79 -41.53
C ALA A 74 -11.42 -2.22 -42.34
N GLU A 75 -11.36 -3.43 -42.91
CA GLU A 75 -12.56 -4.05 -43.44
C GLU A 75 -13.59 -3.93 -42.33
N VAL A 76 -14.76 -3.40 -42.67
CA VAL A 76 -15.91 -3.55 -41.78
C VAL A 76 -16.25 -5.03 -41.81
N HIS A 77 -15.54 -5.79 -40.97
CA HIS A 77 -15.89 -7.11 -40.52
C HIS A 77 -17.28 -6.95 -39.94
N ARG A 78 -18.27 -7.16 -40.82
CA ARG A 78 -19.66 -7.35 -40.42
C ARG A 78 -19.60 -8.39 -39.31
N PRO A 79 -20.20 -8.12 -38.13
CA PRO A 79 -20.21 -9.12 -37.07
C PRO A 79 -20.71 -10.42 -37.70
N ALA A 80 -19.94 -11.50 -37.55
CA ALA A 80 -20.26 -12.78 -38.17
C ALA A 80 -21.74 -13.08 -37.86
N PRO A 81 -22.55 -13.44 -38.86
CA PRO A 81 -24.00 -13.57 -38.67
C PRO A 81 -24.25 -14.48 -37.47
N LEU A 82 -25.04 -13.99 -36.51
CA LEU A 82 -25.35 -14.71 -35.28
C LEU A 82 -25.71 -16.16 -35.65
N PRO A 83 -24.90 -17.16 -35.23
CA PRO A 83 -25.04 -18.51 -35.72
C PRO A 83 -26.45 -19.00 -35.39
N SER A 84 -27.14 -19.55 -36.39
CA SER A 84 -28.57 -19.81 -36.32
C SER A 84 -28.88 -20.80 -35.21
N LEU A 85 -30.10 -20.83 -34.67
CA LEU A 85 -30.41 -21.84 -33.65
C LEU A 85 -30.35 -23.27 -34.23
N ASP A 86 -30.62 -23.39 -35.54
CA ASP A 86 -30.55 -24.61 -36.32
C ASP A 86 -29.13 -25.20 -36.35
N ASP A 87 -28.09 -24.36 -36.29
CA ASP A 87 -26.67 -24.74 -36.16
C ASP A 87 -26.30 -25.47 -34.84
N TYR A 88 -27.26 -25.58 -33.91
CA TYR A 88 -27.14 -26.21 -32.58
C TYR A 88 -28.25 -27.23 -32.29
N ALA A 89 -29.21 -27.42 -33.20
CA ALA A 89 -30.35 -28.31 -33.02
C ALA A 89 -29.94 -29.79 -33.13
N THR A 90 -30.33 -30.61 -32.15
CA THR A 90 -30.07 -32.06 -32.14
C THR A 90 -31.39 -32.80 -32.33
N ASN A 91 -31.56 -33.48 -33.47
CA ASN A 91 -32.80 -34.17 -33.82
C ASN A 91 -32.91 -35.54 -33.10
N ALA A 92 -33.06 -35.51 -31.78
CA ALA A 92 -32.91 -36.66 -30.89
C ALA A 92 -34.26 -37.23 -30.42
N ARG A 93 -34.97 -37.92 -31.33
CA ARG A 93 -36.20 -38.68 -31.02
C ARG A 93 -35.90 -39.98 -30.24
N ALA A 94 -35.56 -39.87 -28.96
CA ALA A 94 -35.34 -41.01 -28.07
C ALA A 94 -35.89 -40.77 -26.66
N ILE A 95 -36.07 -41.85 -25.90
CA ILE A 95 -36.77 -41.90 -24.59
C ILE A 95 -36.28 -40.80 -23.64
N LEU A 96 -37.21 -39.93 -23.23
CA LEU A 96 -36.92 -38.68 -22.53
C LEU A 96 -36.79 -38.89 -21.01
N PRO A 97 -35.66 -38.52 -20.38
CA PRO A 97 -35.55 -38.52 -18.92
C PRO A 97 -36.33 -37.35 -18.29
N GLN A 98 -36.44 -37.39 -16.96
CA GLN A 98 -37.06 -36.33 -16.15
C GLN A 98 -36.40 -34.97 -16.39
N ILE A 99 -37.22 -33.92 -16.34
CA ILE A 99 -36.82 -32.52 -16.46
C ILE A 99 -36.37 -32.04 -15.07
N ASN A 100 -35.31 -31.23 -15.00
CA ASN A 100 -34.85 -30.63 -13.74
C ASN A 100 -35.71 -29.42 -13.32
N GLU A 101 -35.43 -28.86 -12.13
CA GLU A 101 -36.19 -27.71 -11.59
C GLU A 101 -36.14 -26.45 -12.48
N ASP A 102 -35.11 -26.30 -13.31
CA ASP A 102 -34.96 -25.16 -14.24
C ASP A 102 -35.65 -25.39 -15.60
N GLY A 103 -36.29 -26.55 -15.82
CA GLY A 103 -36.99 -26.84 -17.08
C GLY A 103 -36.10 -27.37 -18.21
N LEU A 104 -34.96 -28.00 -17.87
CA LEU A 104 -33.99 -28.59 -18.80
C LEU A 104 -33.90 -30.11 -18.63
N ARG A 105 -33.52 -30.83 -19.70
CA ARG A 105 -33.25 -32.27 -19.65
C ARG A 105 -31.77 -32.52 -19.37
N VAL A 106 -31.46 -33.44 -18.45
CA VAL A 106 -30.09 -33.88 -18.18
C VAL A 106 -29.86 -35.25 -18.81
N ILE A 107 -29.09 -35.30 -19.90
CA ILE A 107 -28.73 -36.54 -20.60
C ILE A 107 -27.20 -36.69 -20.50
N SER A 108 -26.72 -37.80 -19.92
CA SER A 108 -25.29 -38.10 -19.80
C SER A 108 -24.43 -36.94 -19.24
N ARG A 109 -24.92 -36.30 -18.16
CA ARG A 109 -24.34 -35.10 -17.51
C ARG A 109 -24.27 -33.84 -18.40
N ARG A 110 -25.07 -33.75 -19.46
CA ARG A 110 -25.22 -32.55 -20.31
C ARG A 110 -26.67 -32.04 -20.26
N THR A 111 -26.83 -30.73 -20.21
CA THR A 111 -28.12 -30.03 -20.16
C THR A 111 -28.64 -29.69 -21.57
N TYR A 112 -29.89 -30.02 -21.83
CA TYR A 112 -30.56 -29.76 -23.11
C TYR A 112 -31.87 -29.00 -22.91
N ALA A 113 -32.17 -28.09 -23.82
CA ALA A 113 -33.38 -27.30 -23.89
C ALA A 113 -34.35 -27.87 -24.94
N ASP A 114 -35.62 -28.07 -24.57
CA ASP A 114 -36.70 -28.49 -25.47
C ASP A 114 -37.18 -27.29 -26.30
N LEU A 115 -36.95 -27.29 -27.61
CA LEU A 115 -37.52 -26.28 -28.52
C LEU A 115 -38.99 -26.61 -28.87
N ALA A 116 -39.76 -25.57 -29.23
CA ALA A 116 -41.17 -25.72 -29.61
C ALA A 116 -41.42 -26.51 -30.91
N ASN A 117 -40.39 -26.74 -31.72
CA ASN A 117 -40.44 -27.60 -32.91
C ASN A 117 -40.16 -29.10 -32.60
N GLY A 118 -39.79 -29.43 -31.35
CA GLY A 118 -39.45 -30.78 -30.91
C GLY A 118 -37.96 -31.14 -30.99
N ASP A 119 -37.08 -30.22 -31.38
CA ASP A 119 -35.61 -30.42 -31.34
C ASP A 119 -35.03 -30.16 -29.94
N LEU A 120 -33.86 -30.77 -29.68
CA LEU A 120 -33.10 -30.61 -28.43
C LEU A 120 -31.81 -29.82 -28.70
N VAL A 121 -31.68 -28.63 -28.10
CA VAL A 121 -30.45 -27.83 -28.17
C VAL A 121 -29.60 -28.09 -26.92
N LEU A 122 -28.32 -28.42 -27.12
CA LEU A 122 -27.35 -28.50 -26.01
C LEU A 122 -27.10 -27.09 -25.48
N VAL A 123 -27.26 -26.89 -24.16
CA VAL A 123 -27.11 -25.59 -23.49
C VAL A 123 -26.12 -25.63 -22.34
N ALA A 124 -25.50 -24.49 -22.08
CA ALA A 124 -24.81 -24.20 -20.83
C ALA A 124 -25.14 -22.77 -20.37
N ALA A 125 -25.14 -22.53 -19.06
CA ALA A 125 -25.23 -21.17 -18.53
C ALA A 125 -23.97 -20.37 -18.92
N ASP A 126 -24.17 -19.16 -19.42
CA ASP A 126 -23.13 -18.16 -19.64
C ASP A 126 -22.51 -17.80 -18.27
N PRO A 127 -21.18 -17.95 -18.07
CA PRO A 127 -20.56 -17.71 -16.76
C PRO A 127 -20.60 -16.23 -16.33
N VAL A 128 -20.84 -15.30 -17.25
CA VAL A 128 -20.93 -13.85 -16.99
C VAL A 128 -22.38 -13.43 -16.77
N THR A 129 -23.30 -13.83 -17.66
CA THR A 129 -24.71 -13.37 -17.63
C THR A 129 -25.66 -14.31 -16.90
N GLY A 130 -25.26 -15.55 -16.59
CA GLY A 130 -26.10 -16.58 -15.95
C GLY A 130 -27.17 -17.20 -16.85
N LEU A 131 -27.53 -16.54 -17.96
CA LEU A 131 -28.52 -17.03 -18.91
C LEU A 131 -28.01 -18.25 -19.70
N TYR A 132 -28.92 -19.16 -20.05
CA TYR A 132 -28.57 -20.31 -20.87
C TYR A 132 -28.29 -19.88 -22.32
N ARG A 133 -27.18 -20.35 -22.87
CA ARG A 133 -26.79 -20.20 -24.27
C ARG A 133 -26.71 -21.55 -24.95
N ALA A 134 -27.05 -21.58 -26.24
CA ALA A 134 -26.79 -22.71 -27.11
C ALA A 134 -25.27 -22.98 -27.21
N ARG A 135 -24.91 -24.26 -27.29
CA ARG A 135 -23.53 -24.76 -27.20
C ARG A 135 -23.33 -25.95 -28.12
N ARG A 136 -22.23 -26.01 -28.87
CA ARG A 136 -21.84 -27.22 -29.63
C ARG A 136 -21.14 -28.23 -28.72
N PRO A 137 -21.28 -29.56 -28.97
CA PRO A 137 -20.61 -30.61 -28.17
C PRO A 137 -19.08 -30.50 -28.07
N SER A 138 -18.45 -29.80 -29.02
CA SER A 138 -17.01 -29.51 -29.10
C SER A 138 -16.59 -28.24 -28.36
N GLU A 139 -17.52 -27.40 -27.92
CA GLU A 139 -17.22 -26.11 -27.27
C GLU A 139 -17.04 -26.27 -25.76
N LEU A 140 -16.08 -25.53 -25.19
CA LEU A 140 -15.85 -25.42 -23.75
C LEU A 140 -16.70 -24.32 -23.10
N LEU A 141 -16.89 -23.19 -23.80
CA LEU A 141 -17.76 -22.07 -23.41
C LEU A 141 -18.89 -21.95 -24.45
N PRO A 142 -20.13 -21.65 -24.05
CA PRO A 142 -21.26 -21.63 -24.99
C PRO A 142 -21.20 -20.39 -25.90
N SER A 143 -21.02 -20.61 -27.21
CA SER A 143 -20.85 -19.52 -28.18
C SER A 143 -22.18 -18.98 -28.74
N GLY A 144 -23.24 -19.80 -28.69
CA GLY A 144 -24.47 -19.59 -29.43
C GLY A 144 -25.44 -18.56 -28.84
N PRO A 145 -26.62 -18.41 -29.48
CA PRO A 145 -27.67 -17.51 -29.02
C PRO A 145 -28.13 -17.85 -27.58
N VAL A 146 -28.55 -16.82 -26.86
CA VAL A 146 -29.21 -16.96 -25.56
C VAL A 146 -30.59 -17.56 -25.76
N LEU A 147 -30.95 -18.54 -24.93
CA LEU A 147 -32.29 -19.15 -24.87
C LEU A 147 -32.99 -18.73 -23.59
N LEU A 148 -34.26 -18.35 -23.72
CA LEU A 148 -35.18 -18.13 -22.60
C LEU A 148 -36.25 -19.22 -22.61
N ARG A 149 -36.83 -19.51 -21.44
CA ARG A 149 -37.90 -20.51 -21.29
C ARG A 149 -39.26 -19.83 -21.16
N ASP A 150 -40.24 -20.29 -21.91
CA ASP A 150 -41.64 -19.99 -21.65
C ASP A 150 -42.15 -20.92 -20.52
N VAL A 151 -42.72 -20.33 -19.48
CA VAL A 151 -43.26 -21.07 -18.33
C VAL A 151 -44.61 -21.73 -18.68
N ALA A 152 -45.37 -21.19 -19.64
CA ALA A 152 -46.70 -21.69 -19.99
C ALA A 152 -46.66 -22.93 -20.90
N SER A 153 -45.89 -22.89 -22.00
CA SER A 153 -45.68 -24.05 -22.87
C SER A 153 -44.53 -24.97 -22.40
N GLY A 154 -43.63 -24.44 -21.57
CA GLY A 154 -42.46 -25.15 -21.05
C GLY A 154 -41.26 -25.20 -21.99
N HIS A 155 -41.41 -24.73 -23.24
CA HIS A 155 -40.39 -24.73 -24.28
C HIS A 155 -39.42 -23.57 -24.18
N TRP A 156 -38.27 -23.71 -24.85
CA TRP A 156 -37.23 -22.70 -24.95
C TRP A 156 -37.23 -22.03 -26.33
N TYR A 157 -36.90 -20.73 -26.36
CA TYR A 157 -36.89 -19.90 -27.56
C TYR A 157 -35.65 -18.98 -27.60
N PRO A 158 -35.14 -18.63 -28.79
CA PRO A 158 -34.02 -17.70 -28.92
C PRO A 158 -34.42 -16.29 -28.51
N ARG A 159 -33.57 -15.65 -27.70
CA ARG A 159 -33.80 -14.30 -27.18
C ARG A 159 -33.74 -13.25 -28.29
N GLN A 160 -34.85 -12.59 -28.58
CA GLN A 160 -34.99 -11.67 -29.71
C GLN A 160 -34.76 -10.19 -29.34
N LEU A 161 -35.02 -9.80 -28.10
CA LEU A 161 -34.94 -8.42 -27.62
C LEU A 161 -34.26 -8.37 -26.24
N VAL A 162 -33.57 -7.27 -25.96
CA VAL A 162 -33.07 -6.94 -24.62
C VAL A 162 -33.92 -5.81 -24.06
N GLU A 163 -34.81 -6.13 -23.13
CA GLU A 163 -35.59 -5.14 -22.38
C GLU A 163 -34.79 -4.62 -21.17
N ARG A 164 -35.15 -3.42 -20.68
CA ARG A 164 -34.52 -2.83 -19.50
C ARG A 164 -35.17 -3.24 -18.19
N THR A 165 -34.34 -3.47 -17.18
CA THR A 165 -34.77 -3.72 -15.79
C THR A 165 -35.45 -2.48 -15.20
N THR A 166 -36.50 -2.69 -14.40
CA THR A 166 -37.27 -1.59 -13.78
C THR A 166 -37.28 -1.67 -12.24
N ARG A 167 -37.45 -0.53 -11.54
CA ARG A 167 -37.54 -0.54 -10.06
C ARG A 167 -38.66 -1.44 -9.55
N ALA A 168 -39.82 -1.41 -10.21
CA ALA A 168 -40.97 -2.26 -9.86
C ALA A 168 -40.66 -3.77 -10.00
N GLN A 169 -39.84 -4.16 -10.97
CA GLN A 169 -39.36 -5.54 -11.13
C GLN A 169 -38.43 -5.93 -9.97
N VAL A 170 -37.47 -5.08 -9.59
CA VAL A 170 -36.58 -5.33 -8.44
C VAL A 170 -37.39 -5.42 -7.14
N GLN A 171 -38.27 -4.45 -6.89
CA GLN A 171 -39.10 -4.36 -5.67
C GLN A 171 -40.13 -5.49 -5.54
N LYS A 172 -40.53 -6.13 -6.65
CA LYS A 172 -41.36 -7.35 -6.64
C LYS A 172 -40.65 -8.54 -5.97
N TYR A 173 -39.33 -8.65 -6.12
CA TYR A 173 -38.52 -9.74 -5.53
C TYR A 173 -37.84 -9.31 -4.23
N LEU A 174 -37.42 -8.05 -4.12
CA LEU A 174 -36.71 -7.46 -2.98
C LEU A 174 -37.56 -6.33 -2.37
N SER A 175 -38.66 -6.70 -1.71
CA SER A 175 -39.66 -5.74 -1.17
C SER A 175 -39.14 -4.80 -0.07
N GLN A 176 -37.94 -5.07 0.47
CA GLN A 176 -37.27 -4.20 1.45
C GLN A 176 -36.22 -3.28 0.80
N ALA A 177 -35.86 -3.47 -0.48
CA ALA A 177 -34.87 -2.63 -1.15
C ALA A 177 -35.42 -1.22 -1.42
N SER A 178 -34.66 -0.18 -1.06
CA SER A 178 -35.05 1.20 -1.34
C SER A 178 -34.81 1.55 -2.82
N ASP A 179 -35.41 2.62 -3.32
CA ASP A 179 -35.22 3.09 -4.71
C ASP A 179 -33.74 3.27 -5.09
N LEU A 180 -32.88 3.66 -4.14
CA LEU A 180 -31.42 3.77 -4.37
C LEU A 180 -30.75 2.40 -4.54
N ASP A 181 -31.19 1.40 -3.78
CA ASP A 181 -30.67 0.03 -3.86
C ASP A 181 -31.15 -0.64 -5.17
N ALA A 182 -32.40 -0.38 -5.57
CA ALA A 182 -32.94 -0.80 -6.86
C ALA A 182 -32.21 -0.13 -8.04
N ASP A 183 -31.88 1.17 -7.95
CA ASP A 183 -31.04 1.85 -8.95
C ASP A 183 -29.63 1.25 -9.03
N ALA A 184 -29.02 0.87 -7.89
CA ALA A 184 -27.72 0.20 -7.88
C ALA A 184 -27.76 -1.20 -8.50
N PHE A 185 -28.86 -1.94 -8.28
CA PHE A 185 -29.13 -3.22 -8.93
C PHE A 185 -29.30 -3.05 -10.45
N ILE A 186 -30.11 -2.10 -10.90
CA ILE A 186 -30.31 -1.78 -12.33
C ILE A 186 -28.99 -1.31 -12.97
N ALA A 187 -28.17 -0.53 -12.27
CA ALA A 187 -26.83 -0.16 -12.74
C ALA A 187 -25.84 -1.34 -12.82
N ARG A 188 -26.16 -2.49 -12.23
CA ARG A 188 -25.43 -3.76 -12.36
C ARG A 188 -26.00 -4.66 -13.46
N PHE A 189 -27.32 -4.66 -13.56
CA PHE A 189 -28.13 -5.56 -14.38
C PHE A 189 -29.20 -4.73 -15.12
N ASP A 190 -28.77 -3.88 -16.06
CA ASP A 190 -29.67 -3.06 -16.90
C ASP A 190 -30.54 -3.94 -17.82
N ASP A 191 -30.11 -5.19 -18.04
CA ASP A 191 -30.78 -6.24 -18.79
C ASP A 191 -31.82 -6.98 -17.93
N LYS A 192 -33.10 -6.91 -18.34
CA LYS A 192 -34.27 -7.46 -17.64
C LYS A 192 -34.17 -8.96 -17.35
N ASP A 193 -33.67 -9.76 -18.30
CA ASP A 193 -33.68 -11.21 -18.18
C ASP A 193 -32.52 -11.68 -17.29
N VAL A 194 -31.36 -10.99 -17.38
CA VAL A 194 -30.24 -11.18 -16.44
C VAL A 194 -30.65 -10.76 -15.02
N ALA A 195 -31.41 -9.67 -14.89
CA ALA A 195 -31.97 -9.23 -13.62
C ALA A 195 -32.92 -10.26 -13.02
N ASP A 196 -33.91 -10.78 -13.76
CA ASP A 196 -34.81 -11.82 -13.25
C ASP A 196 -34.06 -13.11 -12.86
N ALA A 197 -33.01 -13.49 -13.60
CA ALA A 197 -32.18 -14.64 -13.25
C ALA A 197 -31.41 -14.45 -11.93
N GLU A 198 -30.81 -13.27 -11.73
CA GLU A 198 -30.10 -12.94 -10.48
C GLU A 198 -31.07 -12.75 -9.30
N LEU A 199 -32.24 -12.14 -9.50
CA LEU A 199 -33.27 -11.97 -8.46
C LEU A 199 -33.83 -13.33 -8.03
N GLN A 200 -34.10 -14.25 -8.96
CA GLN A 200 -34.46 -15.64 -8.62
C GLN A 200 -33.32 -16.35 -7.88
N ARG A 201 -32.06 -16.15 -8.29
CA ARG A 201 -30.90 -16.74 -7.59
C ARG A 201 -30.77 -16.24 -6.15
N ILE A 202 -31.05 -14.95 -5.92
CA ILE A 202 -31.10 -14.36 -4.57
C ILE A 202 -32.26 -14.97 -3.78
N GLN A 203 -33.47 -15.03 -4.36
CA GLN A 203 -34.64 -15.60 -3.67
C GLN A 203 -34.45 -17.08 -3.29
N ARG A 204 -33.89 -17.91 -4.19
CA ARG A 204 -33.56 -19.32 -3.91
C ARG A 204 -32.43 -19.50 -2.88
N GLY A 205 -31.58 -18.49 -2.69
CA GLY A 205 -30.41 -18.55 -1.80
C GLY A 205 -30.60 -17.89 -0.44
N SER A 206 -31.59 -17.01 -0.27
CA SER A 206 -31.86 -16.30 0.99
C SER A 206 -32.11 -17.26 2.17
N SER A 207 -32.82 -18.37 1.94
CA SER A 207 -33.06 -19.40 2.97
C SER A 207 -31.78 -20.08 3.48
N GLN A 208 -30.68 -20.06 2.72
CA GLN A 208 -29.38 -20.56 3.17
C GLN A 208 -28.68 -19.60 4.15
N LEU A 209 -29.25 -18.40 4.37
CA LEU A 209 -28.81 -17.38 5.33
C LEU A 209 -29.75 -17.31 6.55
N ASP A 210 -30.67 -18.26 6.71
CA ASP A 210 -31.51 -18.38 7.91
C ASP A 210 -30.72 -18.90 9.12
N ILE A 211 -31.04 -18.33 10.29
CA ILE A 211 -30.25 -18.47 11.52
C ILE A 211 -30.18 -19.93 11.99
N GLU A 212 -31.21 -20.72 11.67
CA GLU A 212 -31.29 -22.17 11.91
C GLU A 212 -30.24 -23.00 11.14
N HIS A 213 -29.52 -22.39 10.18
CA HIS A 213 -28.44 -23.03 9.42
C HIS A 213 -27.04 -22.53 9.82
N ILE A 214 -26.93 -21.60 10.76
CA ILE A 214 -25.64 -21.06 11.22
C ILE A 214 -24.96 -22.08 12.16
N SER A 215 -23.91 -22.73 11.66
CA SER A 215 -22.94 -23.43 12.49
C SER A 215 -21.81 -22.47 12.86
N ILE A 216 -21.81 -21.99 14.11
CA ILE A 216 -20.68 -21.23 14.66
C ILE A 216 -19.65 -22.26 15.18
N PRO A 217 -18.37 -22.20 14.77
CA PRO A 217 -17.33 -23.10 15.29
C PRO A 217 -17.20 -22.99 16.81
N TYR A 218 -17.38 -24.11 17.52
CA TYR A 218 -17.16 -24.17 18.97
C TYR A 218 -15.67 -24.12 19.29
N HIS A 219 -15.18 -22.94 19.67
CA HIS A 219 -13.89 -22.81 20.37
C HIS A 219 -14.05 -23.05 21.87
N GLU A 220 -13.02 -23.61 22.52
CA GLU A 220 -13.10 -24.14 23.90
C GLU A 220 -13.56 -23.09 24.94
N PRO A 221 -14.30 -23.54 25.98
CA PRO A 221 -14.97 -22.64 26.92
C PRO A 221 -13.99 -21.73 27.67
N ARG A 222 -14.05 -20.42 27.38
CA ARG A 222 -13.39 -19.35 28.14
C ARG A 222 -14.42 -18.29 28.51
N ILE A 223 -14.30 -17.79 29.74
CA ILE A 223 -15.29 -16.89 30.34
C ILE A 223 -15.32 -15.56 29.58
N GLY A 224 -16.34 -15.35 28.73
CA GLY A 224 -16.50 -14.14 27.90
C GLY A 224 -17.46 -14.22 26.69
N HIS A 225 -17.91 -15.42 26.29
CA HIS A 225 -18.52 -15.68 24.96
C HIS A 225 -19.76 -14.89 24.51
N SER A 226 -20.45 -14.12 25.38
CA SER A 226 -21.66 -13.38 24.95
C SER A 226 -21.36 -12.34 23.86
N GLY A 227 -20.18 -11.69 23.91
CA GLY A 227 -19.76 -10.72 22.90
C GLY A 227 -19.39 -11.34 21.55
N GLU A 228 -18.74 -12.51 21.56
CA GLU A 228 -18.28 -13.19 20.34
C GLU A 228 -19.47 -13.76 19.54
N MET A 229 -20.43 -14.38 20.24
CA MET A 229 -21.66 -14.89 19.63
C MET A 229 -22.51 -13.76 19.03
N GLN A 230 -22.64 -12.62 19.72
CA GLN A 230 -23.34 -11.46 19.18
C GLN A 230 -22.62 -10.88 17.94
N GLN A 231 -21.30 -10.75 17.97
CA GLN A 231 -20.52 -10.28 16.80
C GLN A 231 -20.68 -11.20 15.58
N ALA A 232 -20.74 -12.52 15.79
CA ALA A 232 -21.05 -13.46 14.73
C ALA A 232 -22.46 -13.25 14.16
N LEU A 233 -23.48 -13.15 15.01
CA LEU A 233 -24.87 -12.90 14.59
C LEU A 233 -25.03 -11.55 13.85
N ASP A 234 -24.38 -10.49 14.32
CA ASP A 234 -24.36 -9.17 13.67
C ASP A 234 -23.70 -9.23 12.28
N MET A 235 -22.62 -10.01 12.13
CA MET A 235 -21.96 -10.27 10.86
C MET A 235 -22.86 -11.06 9.90
N TRP A 236 -23.58 -12.07 10.39
CA TRP A 236 -24.56 -12.83 9.60
C TRP A 236 -25.76 -12.00 9.17
N GLY A 237 -26.28 -11.11 10.03
CA GLY A 237 -27.31 -10.13 9.66
C GLY A 237 -26.85 -9.23 8.51
N LYS A 238 -25.61 -8.72 8.59
CA LYS A 238 -24.99 -7.91 7.52
C LYS A 238 -24.76 -8.70 6.23
N LEU A 239 -24.41 -9.99 6.31
CA LEU A 239 -24.31 -10.87 5.14
C LEU A 239 -25.64 -10.99 4.40
N ARG A 240 -26.76 -11.24 5.10
CA ARG A 240 -28.09 -11.29 4.47
C ARG A 240 -28.44 -9.94 3.83
N GLN A 241 -28.27 -8.85 4.57
CA GLN A 241 -28.54 -7.50 4.10
C GLN A 241 -27.82 -7.18 2.78
N VAL A 242 -26.51 -7.44 2.66
CA VAL A 242 -25.80 -7.18 1.39
C VAL A 242 -26.08 -8.23 0.30
N TYR A 243 -26.53 -9.44 0.66
CA TYR A 243 -26.95 -10.45 -0.31
C TYR A 243 -28.28 -10.09 -0.99
N GLU A 244 -29.22 -9.57 -0.22
CA GLU A 244 -30.55 -9.13 -0.66
C GLU A 244 -30.57 -7.66 -1.15
N TRP A 245 -29.40 -7.07 -1.38
CA TRP A 245 -29.22 -5.66 -1.77
C TRP A 245 -29.87 -4.63 -0.80
N HIS A 246 -30.12 -5.00 0.44
CA HIS A 246 -30.65 -4.12 1.50
C HIS A 246 -29.53 -3.71 2.48
N GLY A 247 -28.46 -3.09 1.98
CA GLY A 247 -27.33 -2.66 2.82
C GLY A 247 -27.57 -1.31 3.52
N GLN A 248 -27.15 -1.24 4.79
CA GLN A 248 -27.34 -0.06 5.66
C GLN A 248 -26.58 1.19 5.15
N PRO A 249 -26.97 2.41 5.56
CA PRO A 249 -26.35 3.64 5.07
C PRO A 249 -24.83 3.74 5.30
N ASP A 250 -24.32 3.17 6.38
CA ASP A 250 -22.87 3.11 6.65
C ASP A 250 -22.13 2.11 5.75
N GLN A 251 -22.84 1.09 5.22
CA GLN A 251 -22.29 0.08 4.33
C GLN A 251 -22.20 0.54 2.87
N ARG A 252 -22.94 1.58 2.48
CA ARG A 252 -23.04 2.04 1.08
C ARG A 252 -21.72 2.61 0.55
N VAL A 253 -21.28 2.12 -0.61
CA VAL A 253 -20.08 2.54 -1.34
C VAL A 253 -20.50 3.26 -2.62
N TYR A 254 -19.93 4.43 -2.89
CA TYR A 254 -20.29 5.24 -4.05
C TYR A 254 -19.12 5.40 -5.02
N SER A 255 -19.38 5.27 -6.33
CA SER A 255 -18.48 5.68 -7.41
C SER A 255 -19.22 6.73 -8.24
N ASP A 256 -18.55 7.85 -8.54
CA ASP A 256 -19.07 8.85 -9.51
C ASP A 256 -20.47 9.40 -9.17
N GLY A 257 -20.75 9.53 -7.86
CA GLY A 257 -22.05 10.00 -7.34
C GLY A 257 -23.17 8.94 -7.32
N ARG A 258 -22.91 7.69 -7.70
CA ARG A 258 -23.88 6.58 -7.70
C ARG A 258 -23.47 5.47 -6.75
N LEU A 259 -24.44 4.78 -6.16
CA LEU A 259 -24.22 3.60 -5.30
C LEU A 259 -23.63 2.46 -6.15
N SER A 260 -22.34 2.15 -5.95
CA SER A 260 -21.65 1.06 -6.64
C SER A 260 -21.86 -0.29 -5.95
N GLY A 261 -22.17 -0.27 -4.65
CA GLY A 261 -22.54 -1.47 -3.89
C GLY A 261 -22.32 -1.27 -2.41
N TYR A 262 -22.01 -2.35 -1.70
CA TYR A 262 -21.85 -2.34 -0.25
C TYR A 262 -20.45 -2.80 0.17
N LYS A 263 -20.03 -2.33 1.35
CA LYS A 263 -18.87 -2.82 2.07
C LYS A 263 -19.28 -3.93 3.05
N LEU A 264 -18.42 -4.92 3.22
CA LEU A 264 -18.63 -6.04 4.13
C LEU A 264 -17.38 -6.26 4.99
N ASP A 265 -17.58 -6.28 6.31
CA ASP A 265 -16.53 -6.60 7.28
C ASP A 265 -16.70 -8.07 7.73
N ILE A 266 -15.68 -8.89 7.48
CA ILE A 266 -15.59 -10.30 7.86
C ILE A 266 -14.53 -10.45 8.95
N ASN A 267 -14.91 -10.96 10.12
CA ASN A 267 -13.94 -11.48 11.07
C ASN A 267 -13.72 -12.98 10.83
N LEU A 268 -12.56 -13.33 10.28
CA LEU A 268 -12.14 -14.70 9.99
C LEU A 268 -12.03 -15.57 11.26
N THR A 269 -11.87 -14.99 12.46
CA THR A 269 -11.91 -15.77 13.72
C THR A 269 -13.33 -16.12 14.19
N LEU A 270 -14.36 -15.57 13.53
CA LEU A 270 -15.78 -15.86 13.78
C LEU A 270 -16.48 -16.39 12.51
N TRP A 271 -15.73 -16.61 11.43
CA TRP A 271 -16.24 -17.07 10.14
C TRP A 271 -16.34 -18.60 10.13
N PRO A 272 -17.43 -19.19 9.60
CA PRO A 272 -17.57 -20.64 9.55
C PRO A 272 -16.54 -21.28 8.61
N VAL A 273 -15.94 -22.38 9.06
CA VAL A 273 -15.08 -23.24 8.22
C VAL A 273 -15.88 -24.43 7.66
N ASP A 274 -16.92 -24.87 8.37
CA ASP A 274 -17.52 -26.21 8.18
C ASP A 274 -18.45 -26.32 6.96
N LYS A 275 -19.03 -25.21 6.49
CA LYS A 275 -19.83 -25.15 5.26
C LYS A 275 -19.65 -23.81 4.54
N LEU A 276 -18.87 -23.82 3.46
CA LEU A 276 -18.83 -22.73 2.49
C LEU A 276 -20.15 -22.70 1.71
N LEU A 277 -21.00 -21.72 2.00
CA LEU A 277 -22.27 -21.52 1.29
C LEU A 277 -21.99 -21.19 -0.19
N SER A 278 -22.70 -21.86 -1.11
CA SER A 278 -22.56 -21.69 -2.57
C SER A 278 -23.19 -20.39 -3.10
N LEU A 279 -23.17 -19.32 -2.29
CA LEU A 279 -23.85 -18.06 -2.52
C LEU A 279 -22.89 -17.04 -3.17
N ARG A 280 -23.44 -16.21 -4.07
CA ARG A 280 -22.74 -15.11 -4.72
C ARG A 280 -23.24 -13.77 -4.17
N PHE A 281 -22.34 -12.99 -3.59
CA PHE A 281 -22.61 -11.67 -3.02
C PHE A 281 -22.32 -10.56 -4.05
N SER A 282 -23.08 -10.56 -5.16
CA SER A 282 -22.86 -9.67 -6.31
C SER A 282 -22.91 -8.17 -5.99
N ALA A 283 -23.52 -7.79 -4.86
CA ALA A 283 -23.62 -6.40 -4.40
C ALA A 283 -22.38 -5.91 -3.62
N VAL A 284 -21.51 -6.82 -3.15
CA VAL A 284 -20.33 -6.47 -2.34
C VAL A 284 -19.20 -6.01 -3.27
N VAL A 285 -18.71 -4.80 -3.01
CA VAL A 285 -17.63 -4.14 -3.78
C VAL A 285 -16.44 -3.74 -2.91
N SER A 286 -16.62 -3.61 -1.59
CA SER A 286 -15.53 -3.39 -0.63
C SER A 286 -15.56 -4.47 0.44
N LEU A 287 -14.40 -5.00 0.81
CA LEU A 287 -14.29 -6.19 1.64
C LEU A 287 -13.16 -6.05 2.65
N THR A 288 -13.48 -6.15 3.94
CA THR A 288 -12.50 -6.09 5.04
C THR A 288 -12.37 -7.47 5.67
N LEU A 289 -11.22 -8.12 5.52
CA LEU A 289 -10.85 -9.32 6.25
C LEU A 289 -10.09 -8.96 7.53
N LYS A 290 -10.55 -9.50 8.66
CA LYS A 290 -9.94 -9.36 9.98
C LYS A 290 -9.57 -10.73 10.54
N GLY A 291 -8.38 -10.88 11.11
CA GLY A 291 -7.95 -12.11 11.78
C GLY A 291 -6.98 -12.97 10.97
N HIS A 292 -6.94 -14.28 11.24
CA HIS A 292 -5.86 -15.17 10.80
C HIS A 292 -6.29 -16.62 10.44
N ALA A 293 -7.59 -16.92 10.35
CA ALA A 293 -8.04 -18.26 9.97
C ALA A 293 -7.75 -18.54 8.48
N PRO A 294 -7.41 -19.80 8.11
CA PRO A 294 -7.21 -20.18 6.72
C PRO A 294 -8.54 -20.15 5.93
N LEU A 295 -8.48 -19.81 4.65
CA LEU A 295 -9.64 -19.75 3.76
C LEU A 295 -9.30 -20.27 2.35
N ASP A 296 -10.23 -20.98 1.71
CA ASP A 296 -10.07 -21.38 0.31
C ASP A 296 -10.28 -20.16 -0.60
N ALA A 297 -9.17 -19.61 -1.10
CA ALA A 297 -9.20 -18.45 -1.98
C ALA A 297 -10.01 -18.68 -3.28
N ALA A 298 -9.98 -19.90 -3.83
CA ALA A 298 -10.64 -20.21 -5.09
C ALA A 298 -12.16 -20.32 -4.95
N VAL A 299 -12.67 -20.69 -3.76
CA VAL A 299 -14.10 -20.57 -3.41
C VAL A 299 -14.44 -19.13 -3.02
N PHE A 300 -13.64 -18.51 -2.16
CA PHE A 300 -13.88 -17.19 -1.60
C PHE A 300 -14.02 -16.09 -2.68
N PHE A 301 -13.07 -16.00 -3.62
CA PHE A 301 -13.15 -14.99 -4.68
C PHE A 301 -14.28 -15.26 -5.71
N ARG A 302 -14.86 -16.47 -5.75
CA ARG A 302 -16.09 -16.76 -6.52
C ARG A 302 -17.37 -16.30 -5.80
N GLN A 303 -17.36 -16.26 -4.47
CA GLN A 303 -18.46 -15.69 -3.68
C GLN A 303 -18.53 -14.16 -3.85
N PHE A 304 -17.38 -13.50 -4.02
CA PHE A 304 -17.25 -12.03 -4.11
C PHE A 304 -16.65 -11.56 -5.47
N PRO A 305 -17.39 -11.70 -6.60
CA PRO A 305 -16.84 -11.46 -7.94
C PRO A 305 -16.67 -9.97 -8.34
N ASN A 306 -17.18 -9.03 -7.53
CA ASN A 306 -17.24 -7.60 -7.86
C ASN A 306 -16.37 -6.72 -6.95
N ILE A 307 -15.36 -7.29 -6.27
CA ILE A 307 -14.46 -6.52 -5.39
C ILE A 307 -13.70 -5.43 -6.19
N GLU A 308 -13.89 -4.18 -5.76
CA GLU A 308 -13.09 -3.01 -6.15
C GLU A 308 -12.15 -2.56 -5.03
N SER A 309 -12.41 -2.93 -3.76
CA SER A 309 -11.60 -2.58 -2.59
C SER A 309 -11.42 -3.78 -1.65
N LEU A 310 -10.17 -4.17 -1.36
CA LEU A 310 -9.85 -5.27 -0.45
C LEU A 310 -8.89 -4.78 0.66
N THR A 311 -9.35 -4.84 1.91
CA THR A 311 -8.50 -4.72 3.09
C THR A 311 -8.32 -6.09 3.74
N VAL A 312 -7.09 -6.48 4.05
CA VAL A 312 -6.77 -7.63 4.92
C VAL A 312 -5.94 -7.11 6.09
N SER A 313 -6.36 -7.41 7.31
CA SER A 313 -5.72 -6.91 8.53
C SER A 313 -5.73 -7.97 9.61
N SER A 314 -4.61 -8.12 10.32
CA SER A 314 -4.56 -9.03 11.48
C SER A 314 -4.15 -8.28 12.74
N LEU A 315 -5.06 -8.28 13.72
CA LEU A 315 -4.95 -7.59 15.02
C LEU A 315 -5.51 -8.48 16.14
N ALA A 316 -5.10 -9.76 16.17
CA ALA A 316 -5.44 -10.63 17.29
C ALA A 316 -4.50 -10.37 18.48
N MET A 317 -5.06 -10.15 19.66
CA MET A 317 -4.34 -10.00 20.93
C MET A 317 -4.40 -11.32 21.69
N THR A 318 -3.34 -12.14 21.64
CA THR A 318 -3.32 -13.40 22.40
C THR A 318 -2.94 -13.17 23.87
N SER A 319 -3.91 -13.28 24.78
CA SER A 319 -3.59 -13.35 26.22
C SER A 319 -2.94 -14.70 26.55
N ARG A 320 -1.72 -14.68 27.08
CA ARG A 320 -1.01 -15.87 27.58
C ARG A 320 -0.81 -15.74 29.09
N ASN A 321 -1.52 -16.56 29.85
CA ASN A 321 -1.32 -16.70 31.29
C ASN A 321 0.01 -17.41 31.55
N ASP A 322 0.86 -16.88 32.43
CA ASP A 322 2.20 -17.38 32.72
C ASP A 322 2.24 -18.50 33.77
N GLY A 323 1.08 -18.84 34.35
CA GLY A 323 0.97 -19.82 35.43
C GLY A 323 1.23 -19.24 36.83
N ARG A 324 1.47 -17.93 36.95
CA ARG A 324 1.65 -17.21 38.23
C ARG A 324 0.54 -16.20 38.51
N GLY A 325 -0.47 -16.11 37.65
CA GLY A 325 -1.64 -15.24 37.82
C GLY A 325 -1.43 -13.80 37.37
N LEU A 326 -0.30 -13.48 36.73
CA LEU A 326 -0.06 -12.19 36.11
C LEU A 326 -0.35 -12.28 34.61
N PHE A 327 -1.40 -11.59 34.16
CA PHE A 327 -1.72 -11.47 32.74
C PHE A 327 -0.73 -10.54 32.04
N MET A 328 0.39 -11.10 31.56
CA MET A 328 1.23 -10.39 30.61
C MET A 328 0.49 -10.27 29.26
N PHE A 329 0.07 -9.05 28.93
CA PHE A 329 -0.40 -8.68 27.60
C PHE A 329 0.75 -8.65 26.60
N GLN A 330 1.34 -9.82 26.31
CA GLN A 330 2.18 -9.97 25.13
C GLN A 330 1.27 -9.82 23.91
N ALA A 331 1.39 -8.68 23.23
CA ALA A 331 0.83 -8.45 21.91
C ALA A 331 1.60 -9.31 20.87
N ALA A 332 1.47 -10.63 20.96
CA ALA A 332 1.85 -11.52 19.88
C ALA A 332 0.85 -11.29 18.75
N GLN A 333 1.19 -10.34 17.88
CA GLN A 333 0.49 -10.04 16.65
C GLN A 333 0.37 -11.33 15.84
N SER A 334 -0.77 -12.01 15.89
CA SER A 334 -1.08 -13.02 14.87
C SER A 334 -1.07 -12.28 13.54
N ARG A 335 -0.36 -12.82 12.55
CA ARG A 335 -0.24 -12.24 11.22
C ARG A 335 -1.10 -13.04 10.25
N PHE A 336 -1.71 -12.38 9.26
CA PHE A 336 -2.46 -13.11 8.25
C PHE A 336 -1.47 -13.79 7.32
N SER A 337 -1.38 -15.13 7.37
CA SER A 337 -0.50 -15.90 6.50
C SER A 337 -1.17 -16.12 5.15
N MET A 338 -0.81 -15.29 4.17
CA MET A 338 -1.27 -15.44 2.79
C MET A 338 -0.51 -16.58 2.10
N ASP A 339 -1.23 -17.45 1.40
CA ASP A 339 -0.63 -18.51 0.58
C ASP A 339 -0.55 -18.11 -0.90
N SER A 340 0.20 -18.88 -1.69
CA SER A 340 0.35 -18.66 -3.14
C SER A 340 -0.99 -18.81 -3.90
N SER A 341 -1.96 -19.57 -3.37
CA SER A 341 -3.31 -19.67 -3.94
C SER A 341 -4.04 -18.33 -3.86
N PHE A 342 -4.08 -17.71 -2.67
CA PHE A 342 -4.65 -16.39 -2.45
C PHE A 342 -3.93 -15.31 -3.26
N ALA A 343 -2.60 -15.29 -3.24
CA ALA A 343 -1.81 -14.34 -4.01
C ALA A 343 -2.04 -14.48 -5.53
N GLY A 344 -2.17 -15.72 -6.03
CA GLY A 344 -2.53 -15.99 -7.42
C GLY A 344 -3.92 -15.45 -7.78
N GLN A 345 -4.96 -15.80 -7.01
CA GLN A 345 -6.33 -15.32 -7.27
C GLN A 345 -6.45 -13.78 -7.16
N LEU A 346 -5.68 -13.15 -6.28
CA LEU A 346 -5.65 -11.69 -6.10
C LEU A 346 -5.33 -10.96 -7.42
N THR A 347 -4.38 -11.47 -8.21
CA THR A 347 -4.03 -10.87 -9.53
C THR A 347 -5.15 -10.96 -10.56
N GLY A 348 -6.12 -11.88 -10.36
CA GLY A 348 -7.32 -11.98 -11.20
C GLY A 348 -8.34 -10.85 -10.98
N LEU A 349 -8.23 -10.10 -9.88
CA LEU A 349 -9.14 -9.00 -9.54
C LEU A 349 -8.83 -7.72 -10.36
N THR A 350 -8.94 -7.80 -11.69
CA THR A 350 -8.66 -6.70 -12.63
C THR A 350 -9.52 -5.43 -12.45
N ARG A 351 -10.53 -5.46 -11.58
CA ARG A 351 -11.35 -4.30 -11.17
C ARG A 351 -10.86 -3.63 -9.87
N LEU A 352 -9.88 -4.21 -9.18
CA LEU A 352 -9.39 -3.73 -7.89
C LEU A 352 -8.77 -2.32 -8.02
N ARG A 353 -9.37 -1.36 -7.33
CA ARG A 353 -8.91 0.03 -7.19
C ARG A 353 -8.17 0.24 -5.87
N GLU A 354 -8.51 -0.52 -4.82
CA GLU A 354 -7.86 -0.42 -3.52
C GLU A 354 -7.38 -1.78 -3.01
N LEU A 355 -6.11 -1.86 -2.60
CA LEU A 355 -5.53 -3.00 -1.89
C LEU A 355 -4.82 -2.52 -0.63
N ASN A 356 -5.19 -3.07 0.53
CA ASN A 356 -4.67 -2.68 1.83
C ASN A 356 -4.34 -3.93 2.67
N LEU A 357 -3.09 -4.37 2.65
CA LEU A 357 -2.60 -5.53 3.40
C LEU A 357 -1.82 -5.03 4.63
N GLN A 358 -2.28 -5.40 5.83
CA GLN A 358 -1.71 -4.94 7.10
C GLN A 358 -1.39 -6.12 8.02
N ASN A 359 -0.14 -6.19 8.49
CA ASN A 359 0.36 -7.30 9.32
C ASN A 359 0.20 -8.68 8.62
N CYS A 360 0.40 -8.74 7.30
CA CYS A 360 0.31 -9.98 6.51
C CYS A 360 1.70 -10.58 6.27
N ASP A 361 1.81 -11.90 6.39
CA ASP A 361 2.95 -12.64 5.83
C ASP A 361 2.59 -13.06 4.41
N LEU A 362 3.42 -12.64 3.45
CA LEU A 362 3.21 -12.82 2.01
C LEU A 362 4.06 -14.00 1.51
N PRO A 363 3.58 -14.75 0.50
CA PRO A 363 4.36 -15.82 -0.11
C PRO A 363 5.45 -15.24 -1.04
N ALA A 364 6.47 -16.04 -1.36
CA ALA A 364 7.63 -15.58 -2.13
C ALA A 364 7.32 -15.25 -3.61
N ASP A 365 6.20 -15.73 -4.13
CA ASP A 365 5.68 -15.48 -5.48
C ASP A 365 4.61 -14.37 -5.53
N PHE A 366 4.41 -13.62 -4.43
CA PHE A 366 3.47 -12.50 -4.39
C PHE A 366 3.75 -11.48 -5.51
N SER A 367 2.70 -11.09 -6.24
CA SER A 367 2.79 -10.15 -7.36
C SER A 367 1.54 -9.30 -7.47
N LEU A 368 1.69 -8.09 -8.04
CA LEU A 368 0.59 -7.16 -8.34
C LEU A 368 0.45 -6.90 -9.85
N ARG A 369 1.16 -7.67 -10.69
CA ARG A 369 1.10 -7.54 -12.14
C ARG A 369 -0.33 -7.76 -12.66
N GLY A 370 -0.77 -6.89 -13.56
CA GLY A 370 -2.14 -6.89 -14.09
C GLY A 370 -3.11 -5.95 -13.36
N LEU A 371 -2.81 -5.54 -12.11
CA LEU A 371 -3.66 -4.64 -11.30
C LEU A 371 -3.44 -3.16 -11.65
N SER A 372 -3.44 -2.82 -12.94
CA SER A 372 -3.15 -1.46 -13.45
C SER A 372 -4.18 -0.40 -13.08
N ARG A 373 -5.34 -0.79 -12.54
CA ARG A 373 -6.41 0.10 -12.06
C ARG A 373 -6.30 0.49 -10.58
N LEU A 374 -5.25 0.05 -9.87
CA LEU A 374 -5.02 0.43 -8.48
C LEU A 374 -4.83 1.95 -8.34
N GLN A 375 -5.65 2.54 -7.49
CA GLN A 375 -5.62 3.93 -7.03
C GLN A 375 -5.04 4.04 -5.61
N VAL A 376 -5.22 3.00 -4.78
CA VAL A 376 -4.68 2.89 -3.43
C VAL A 376 -3.98 1.55 -3.26
N LEU A 377 -2.68 1.59 -2.97
CA LEU A 377 -1.90 0.42 -2.56
C LEU A 377 -1.28 0.69 -1.19
N ARG A 378 -1.64 -0.11 -0.19
CA ARG A 378 -1.03 -0.10 1.14
C ARG A 378 -0.56 -1.51 1.50
N LEU A 379 0.73 -1.67 1.73
CA LEU A 379 1.37 -2.88 2.24
C LEU A 379 2.12 -2.46 3.52
N VAL A 380 1.47 -2.55 4.67
CA VAL A 380 1.99 -1.99 5.94
C VAL A 380 2.39 -3.12 6.87
N ASP A 381 3.67 -3.13 7.28
CA ASP A 381 4.28 -4.22 8.05
C ASP A 381 4.08 -5.63 7.43
N THR A 382 4.01 -5.71 6.09
CA THR A 382 3.97 -6.99 5.36
C THR A 382 5.37 -7.55 5.16
N ARG A 383 5.56 -8.86 5.33
CA ARG A 383 6.89 -9.51 5.31
C ARG A 383 6.85 -10.80 4.49
N VAL A 384 7.96 -11.19 3.86
CA VAL A 384 8.07 -12.47 3.15
C VAL A 384 8.89 -13.45 3.97
N LYS A 385 8.29 -14.59 4.32
CA LYS A 385 8.90 -15.59 5.21
C LYS A 385 9.99 -16.38 4.49
N VAL A 386 11.26 -16.22 4.89
CA VAL A 386 12.37 -16.99 4.35
C VAL A 386 12.57 -18.27 5.16
N LEU A 387 12.35 -19.40 4.51
CA LEU A 387 12.92 -20.67 4.98
C LEU A 387 14.44 -20.62 4.74
N ASN A 388 15.23 -21.04 5.74
CA ASN A 388 16.70 -21.19 5.73
C ASN A 388 17.59 -19.99 6.13
N ALA A 389 17.06 -18.97 6.83
CA ALA A 389 17.92 -17.98 7.48
C ALA A 389 18.57 -18.54 8.76
N GLN A 390 19.91 -18.60 8.80
CA GLN A 390 20.67 -18.89 10.02
C GLN A 390 21.01 -17.58 10.73
N ALA A 391 20.44 -17.38 11.92
CA ALA A 391 20.72 -16.19 12.73
C ALA A 391 22.17 -16.24 13.27
N GLY A 392 23.01 -15.31 12.80
CA GLY A 392 24.37 -15.13 13.33
C GLY A 392 24.39 -14.59 14.77
N PRO A 393 25.51 -14.75 15.50
CA PRO A 393 25.64 -14.23 16.86
C PRO A 393 25.62 -12.69 16.88
N TRP A 394 24.81 -12.12 17.77
CA TRP A 394 24.62 -10.67 17.91
C TRP A 394 25.90 -9.92 18.26
N ARG A 395 26.08 -8.74 17.68
CA ARG A 395 27.15 -7.78 18.00
C ARG A 395 26.54 -6.48 18.53
N PRO A 396 26.96 -5.98 19.71
CA PRO A 396 26.52 -4.66 20.18
C PRO A 396 26.99 -3.54 19.25
N GLY A 397 26.10 -2.61 18.90
CA GLY A 397 26.41 -1.42 18.08
C GLY A 397 25.94 -1.48 16.62
N GLU A 398 25.55 -2.65 16.12
CA GLU A 398 24.85 -2.75 14.82
C GLU A 398 23.35 -2.44 14.96
N PRO A 399 22.69 -1.91 13.91
CA PRO A 399 21.24 -1.76 13.90
C PRO A 399 20.55 -3.13 13.98
N VAL A 400 19.59 -3.23 14.90
CA VAL A 400 18.85 -4.43 15.32
C VAL A 400 18.50 -5.38 14.14
N GLN A 401 19.21 -6.51 14.03
CA GLN A 401 19.05 -7.48 12.94
C GLN A 401 17.80 -8.38 13.05
N HIS A 402 16.66 -7.87 13.55
CA HIS A 402 15.39 -8.63 13.58
C HIS A 402 14.85 -8.96 12.18
N TRP A 403 15.35 -8.30 11.14
CA TRP A 403 15.02 -8.57 9.73
C TRP A 403 15.72 -9.81 9.14
N ALA A 404 16.73 -10.39 9.80
CA ALA A 404 17.59 -11.42 9.20
C ALA A 404 16.85 -12.70 8.71
N ASN A 405 15.66 -12.97 9.24
CA ASN A 405 14.85 -14.15 8.90
C ASN A 405 13.70 -13.87 7.91
N TYR A 406 13.61 -12.65 7.36
CA TYR A 406 12.55 -12.24 6.45
C TYR A 406 13.16 -11.55 5.22
N SER A 407 12.63 -11.89 4.05
CA SER A 407 12.86 -11.12 2.83
C SER A 407 11.70 -10.15 2.61
N THR A 408 11.82 -9.32 1.59
CA THR A 408 10.74 -8.46 1.11
C THR A 408 10.62 -8.64 -0.40
N VAL A 409 9.40 -8.73 -0.90
CA VAL A 409 9.13 -8.56 -2.33
C VAL A 409 9.00 -7.06 -2.58
N GLU A 410 9.89 -6.48 -3.38
CA GLU A 410 9.69 -5.14 -3.91
C GLU A 410 8.60 -5.20 -5.00
N PRO A 411 7.46 -4.49 -4.86
CA PRO A 411 6.37 -4.61 -5.82
C PRO A 411 6.75 -4.02 -7.19
N ASP A 412 6.20 -4.62 -8.25
CA ASP A 412 6.30 -4.10 -9.61
C ASP A 412 5.13 -3.15 -9.88
N LEU A 413 5.39 -1.85 -9.90
CA LEU A 413 4.39 -0.78 -10.09
C LEU A 413 4.29 -0.34 -11.56
N THR A 414 5.01 -1.01 -12.47
CA THR A 414 5.06 -0.67 -13.89
C THR A 414 3.67 -0.64 -14.52
N GLY A 415 3.23 0.54 -14.94
CA GLY A 415 1.92 0.74 -15.57
C GLY A 415 0.75 1.04 -14.63
N MET A 416 0.97 1.21 -13.32
CA MET A 416 -0.05 1.66 -12.37
C MET A 416 -0.30 3.18 -12.44
N THR A 417 -0.64 3.71 -13.62
CA THR A 417 -0.73 5.17 -13.87
C THR A 417 -1.81 5.89 -13.06
N GLU A 418 -2.77 5.15 -12.51
CA GLU A 418 -3.89 5.67 -11.71
C GLU A 418 -3.60 5.74 -10.20
N LEU A 419 -2.41 5.35 -9.75
CA LEU A 419 -2.07 5.26 -8.33
C LEU A 419 -1.98 6.66 -7.69
N ARG A 420 -2.84 6.91 -6.70
CA ARG A 420 -2.92 8.15 -5.91
C ARG A 420 -2.32 8.00 -4.51
N VAL A 421 -2.36 6.79 -3.94
CA VAL A 421 -1.79 6.48 -2.61
C VAL A 421 -0.92 5.24 -2.70
N LEU A 422 0.35 5.37 -2.30
CA LEU A 422 1.28 4.28 -2.09
C LEU A 422 1.84 4.32 -0.67
N ASP A 423 1.59 3.26 0.10
CA ASP A 423 2.15 3.06 1.44
C ASP A 423 2.85 1.70 1.51
N LEU A 424 4.17 1.71 1.68
CA LEU A 424 5.02 0.52 1.87
C LEU A 424 5.76 0.58 3.22
N THR A 425 5.19 1.29 4.20
CA THR A 425 5.82 1.55 5.50
C THR A 425 6.14 0.24 6.23
N ARG A 426 7.38 0.10 6.69
CA ARG A 426 7.88 -1.07 7.46
C ARG A 426 7.78 -2.42 6.73
N THR A 427 7.86 -2.43 5.40
CA THR A 427 7.90 -3.67 4.61
C THR A 427 9.27 -4.35 4.62
N GLY A 428 10.34 -3.60 4.93
CA GLY A 428 11.72 -4.07 4.89
C GLY A 428 12.40 -3.93 3.53
N ILE A 429 11.79 -3.23 2.56
CA ILE A 429 12.36 -3.05 1.21
C ILE A 429 13.77 -2.42 1.26
N ARG A 430 14.64 -2.89 0.36
CA ARG A 430 16.06 -2.50 0.25
C ARG A 430 16.41 -1.84 -1.09
N ARG A 431 15.48 -1.87 -2.03
CA ARG A 431 15.54 -1.19 -3.34
C ARG A 431 14.20 -0.52 -3.59
N LEU A 432 14.19 0.48 -4.48
CA LEU A 432 12.95 1.14 -4.88
C LEU A 432 12.09 0.16 -5.72
N PRO A 433 10.75 0.15 -5.53
CA PRO A 433 9.82 -0.58 -6.39
C PRO A 433 10.00 -0.22 -7.88
N SER A 434 9.98 -1.23 -8.75
CA SER A 434 10.08 -1.01 -10.21
C SER A 434 8.97 -0.10 -10.71
N GLY A 435 9.35 0.99 -11.40
CA GLY A 435 8.41 1.95 -11.96
C GLY A 435 8.03 3.13 -11.04
N LEU A 436 8.48 3.15 -9.78
CA LEU A 436 8.19 4.25 -8.84
C LEU A 436 8.80 5.59 -9.28
N ASP A 437 10.06 5.57 -9.70
CA ASP A 437 10.91 6.72 -10.04
C ASP A 437 11.17 6.84 -11.56
N ALA A 438 10.42 6.09 -12.37
CA ALA A 438 10.54 6.14 -13.83
C ALA A 438 10.18 7.53 -14.39
N GLY A 439 10.84 7.94 -15.48
CA GLY A 439 10.58 9.25 -16.13
C GLY A 439 9.15 9.44 -16.65
N ASN A 440 8.39 8.34 -16.78
CA ASN A 440 6.98 8.31 -17.18
C ASN A 440 6.05 8.10 -15.96
N GLY A 441 6.53 8.47 -14.76
CA GLY A 441 6.09 7.91 -13.48
C GLY A 441 4.72 8.34 -12.96
N LEU A 442 4.51 8.11 -11.66
CA LEU A 442 3.22 8.21 -10.97
C LEU A 442 2.79 9.69 -10.75
N SER A 443 2.45 10.39 -11.83
CA SER A 443 2.10 11.82 -11.82
C SER A 443 0.81 12.16 -11.07
N LYS A 444 -0.08 11.16 -10.90
CA LYS A 444 -1.30 11.22 -10.07
C LYS A 444 -1.06 10.88 -8.59
N LEU A 445 0.17 10.55 -8.18
CA LEU A 445 0.46 10.15 -6.80
C LEU A 445 0.38 11.36 -5.87
N GLU A 446 -0.53 11.30 -4.89
CA GLU A 446 -0.79 12.34 -3.89
C GLU A 446 -0.16 11.99 -2.54
N VAL A 447 0.00 10.71 -2.23
CA VAL A 447 0.57 10.22 -0.97
C VAL A 447 1.58 9.11 -1.25
N LEU A 448 2.84 9.32 -0.82
CA LEU A 448 3.92 8.32 -0.87
C LEU A 448 4.50 8.11 0.52
N LYS A 449 4.44 6.89 1.05
CA LYS A 449 4.98 6.52 2.37
C LYS A 449 5.87 5.29 2.25
N LEU A 450 7.17 5.48 2.49
CA LEU A 450 8.20 4.44 2.47
C LEU A 450 8.97 4.35 3.80
N GLY A 451 8.45 4.93 4.88
CA GLY A 451 9.14 4.99 6.17
C GLY A 451 9.45 3.62 6.79
N ASP A 452 10.39 3.58 7.74
CA ASP A 452 10.90 2.35 8.38
C ASP A 452 11.49 1.31 7.39
N ASN A 453 12.07 1.75 6.26
CA ASN A 453 12.69 0.86 5.26
C ASN A 453 14.16 1.23 4.96
N ALA A 454 15.06 0.24 4.98
CA ALA A 454 16.50 0.45 4.81
C ALA A 454 16.93 0.62 3.34
N LEU A 455 16.43 1.67 2.69
CA LEU A 455 16.70 1.99 1.27
C LEU A 455 18.00 2.80 1.05
N PHE A 456 18.42 3.64 2.01
CA PHE A 456 19.57 4.56 1.96
C PHE A 456 19.55 5.64 0.85
N ALA A 457 18.90 5.39 -0.29
CA ALA A 457 18.56 6.37 -1.31
C ALA A 457 17.04 6.57 -1.41
N GLY A 458 16.60 7.80 -1.68
CA GLY A 458 15.19 8.14 -1.88
C GLY A 458 14.80 8.14 -3.36
N PRO A 459 13.52 7.94 -3.71
CA PRO A 459 13.06 8.02 -5.09
C PRO A 459 13.15 9.45 -5.64
N SER A 460 13.33 9.61 -6.95
CA SER A 460 13.10 10.91 -7.59
C SER A 460 11.59 11.19 -7.63
N VAL A 461 11.14 12.23 -6.94
CA VAL A 461 9.73 12.64 -6.88
C VAL A 461 9.37 13.70 -7.93
N LYS A 462 10.33 14.02 -8.81
CA LYS A 462 10.25 15.04 -9.87
C LYS A 462 9.08 14.85 -10.86
N ALA A 463 8.65 13.61 -11.08
CA ALA A 463 7.51 13.26 -11.92
C ALA A 463 6.17 13.22 -11.16
N MET A 464 6.18 13.26 -9.82
CA MET A 464 5.01 13.10 -8.95
C MET A 464 4.34 14.48 -8.71
N THR A 465 3.85 15.09 -9.79
CA THR A 465 3.34 16.48 -9.78
C THR A 465 2.12 16.73 -8.88
N ALA A 466 1.40 15.68 -8.48
CA ALA A 466 0.26 15.75 -7.57
C ALA A 466 0.62 15.53 -6.09
N LEU A 467 1.90 15.34 -5.73
CA LEU A 467 2.31 14.83 -4.42
C LEU A 467 2.05 15.83 -3.28
N GLN A 468 1.19 15.45 -2.34
CA GLN A 468 0.78 16.25 -1.19
C GLN A 468 1.48 15.80 0.11
N GLU A 469 1.64 14.50 0.30
CA GLU A 469 2.33 13.89 1.43
C GLU A 469 3.47 12.98 0.98
N LEU A 470 4.66 13.20 1.55
CA LEU A 470 5.82 12.32 1.38
C LEU A 470 6.38 11.93 2.75
N ASP A 471 6.35 10.64 3.09
CA ASP A 471 7.03 10.08 4.26
C ASP A 471 8.17 9.16 3.84
N LEU A 472 9.39 9.61 4.15
CA LEU A 472 10.64 8.88 3.95
C LEU A 472 11.43 8.80 5.27
N SER A 473 10.74 8.76 6.41
CA SER A 473 11.38 8.77 7.73
C SER A 473 12.02 7.42 8.09
N ASN A 474 13.11 7.46 8.88
CA ASN A 474 13.87 6.28 9.32
C ASN A 474 14.35 5.38 8.15
N MET A 475 14.77 5.99 7.04
CA MET A 475 15.24 5.29 5.83
C MET A 475 16.77 5.25 5.66
N GLY A 476 17.50 5.95 6.52
CA GLY A 476 18.97 6.07 6.46
C GLY A 476 19.48 7.00 5.35
N LEU A 477 18.65 7.93 4.85
CA LEU A 477 18.99 8.84 3.76
C LEU A 477 20.09 9.83 4.15
N ASP A 478 21.19 9.89 3.40
CA ASP A 478 22.28 10.86 3.62
C ASP A 478 21.97 12.28 3.06
N GLY A 479 20.88 12.43 2.29
CA GLY A 479 20.46 13.70 1.68
C GLY A 479 18.98 13.72 1.28
N PHE A 480 18.53 14.85 0.72
CA PHE A 480 17.17 15.00 0.18
C PHE A 480 17.01 14.26 -1.17
N PRO A 481 15.83 13.68 -1.47
CA PRO A 481 15.56 13.11 -2.79
C PRO A 481 15.47 14.17 -3.90
N GLU A 482 15.71 13.77 -5.14
CA GLU A 482 15.55 14.63 -6.31
C GLU A 482 14.07 15.00 -6.52
N GLY A 483 13.80 16.25 -6.92
CA GLY A 483 12.45 16.73 -7.23
C GLY A 483 11.73 17.41 -6.06
N ILE A 484 12.32 17.48 -4.86
CA ILE A 484 11.79 18.31 -3.77
C ILE A 484 11.96 19.79 -4.12
N THR A 485 10.86 20.55 -3.99
CA THR A 485 10.78 21.99 -4.31
C THR A 485 9.93 22.72 -3.26
N SER A 486 9.66 24.01 -3.47
CA SER A 486 8.63 24.73 -2.72
C SER A 486 7.20 24.25 -2.99
N THR A 487 6.94 23.40 -4.00
CA THR A 487 5.60 22.87 -4.32
C THR A 487 5.47 21.35 -4.18
N ILE A 488 6.58 20.60 -4.18
CA ILE A 488 6.59 19.14 -4.07
C ILE A 488 7.41 18.72 -2.84
N PRO A 489 6.81 18.05 -1.83
CA PRO A 489 5.38 17.82 -1.66
C PRO A 489 4.62 19.09 -1.23
N GLU A 490 3.33 19.17 -1.56
CA GLU A 490 2.50 20.35 -1.27
C GLU A 490 2.41 20.63 0.25
N LYS A 491 2.07 19.60 1.05
CA LYS A 491 1.59 19.76 2.43
C LYS A 491 2.53 19.17 3.49
N VAL A 492 3.01 17.94 3.29
CA VAL A 492 3.77 17.20 4.31
C VAL A 492 5.03 16.57 3.74
N LEU A 493 6.17 16.82 4.37
CA LEU A 493 7.45 16.18 4.08
C LEU A 493 8.05 15.61 5.38
N ASN A 494 7.92 14.31 5.60
CA ASN A 494 8.57 13.64 6.74
C ASN A 494 9.87 12.98 6.30
N LEU A 495 10.99 13.57 6.73
CA LEU A 495 12.37 13.09 6.52
C LEU A 495 13.06 12.79 7.86
N ALA A 496 12.31 12.62 8.95
CA ALA A 496 12.84 12.43 10.29
C ALA A 496 13.71 11.16 10.43
N ASN A 497 14.65 11.19 11.39
CA ASN A 497 15.55 10.08 11.74
C ASN A 497 16.35 9.51 10.55
N ASN A 498 16.74 10.37 9.61
CA ASN A 498 17.67 10.06 8.53
C ASN A 498 19.08 10.58 8.88
N ARG A 499 19.99 10.58 7.90
CA ARG A 499 21.41 10.97 8.03
C ARG A 499 21.71 12.30 7.35
N ILE A 500 20.68 13.11 7.05
CA ILE A 500 20.80 14.34 6.28
C ILE A 500 21.67 15.36 7.03
N THR A 501 22.76 15.80 6.40
CA THR A 501 23.74 16.74 6.97
C THR A 501 23.49 18.21 6.58
N ALA A 502 22.75 18.45 5.50
CA ALA A 502 22.43 19.79 4.98
C ALA A 502 21.06 19.83 4.28
N ILE A 503 20.44 21.01 4.24
CA ILE A 503 19.17 21.32 3.59
C ILE A 503 19.49 22.10 2.29
N PRO A 504 19.11 21.62 1.09
CA PRO A 504 19.37 22.34 -0.16
C PRO A 504 18.76 23.76 -0.18
N ALA A 505 19.35 24.66 -0.96
CA ALA A 505 18.87 26.04 -1.08
C ALA A 505 17.47 26.16 -1.72
N SER A 506 17.09 25.18 -2.56
CA SER A 506 15.79 25.08 -3.23
C SER A 506 14.63 24.63 -2.34
N VAL A 507 14.92 24.14 -1.13
CA VAL A 507 13.92 23.57 -0.21
C VAL A 507 13.51 24.63 0.81
N GLU A 508 12.27 25.10 0.75
CA GLU A 508 11.72 26.01 1.75
C GLU A 508 11.39 25.25 3.05
N ILE A 509 11.74 25.80 4.21
CA ILE A 509 11.41 25.20 5.51
C ILE A 509 10.08 25.79 5.99
N ARG A 510 9.01 24.99 5.90
CA ARG A 510 7.63 25.39 6.25
C ARG A 510 6.96 24.46 7.25
N ALA A 511 5.76 24.82 7.70
CA ALA A 511 4.90 23.89 8.43
C ALA A 511 4.66 22.60 7.62
N GLY A 512 4.52 21.46 8.30
CA GLY A 512 4.41 20.14 7.68
C GLY A 512 5.74 19.50 7.26
N PHE A 513 6.88 20.22 7.32
CA PHE A 513 8.20 19.64 7.07
C PHE A 513 8.83 19.17 8.38
N ASN A 514 9.11 17.88 8.48
CA ASN A 514 9.72 17.24 9.64
C ASN A 514 11.13 16.71 9.29
N LEU A 515 12.15 17.33 9.89
CA LEU A 515 13.56 16.94 9.77
C LEU A 515 14.14 16.46 11.12
N ILE A 516 13.29 16.18 12.11
CA ILE A 516 13.72 15.83 13.47
C ILE A 516 14.65 14.61 13.45
N GLY A 517 15.70 14.62 14.26
CA GLY A 517 16.61 13.47 14.39
C GLY A 517 17.64 13.34 13.26
N ASN A 518 17.77 14.32 12.36
CA ASN A 518 18.85 14.34 11.36
C ASN A 518 20.14 14.98 11.92
N PRO A 519 21.35 14.51 11.55
CA PRO A 519 22.64 15.05 11.96
C PRO A 519 23.03 16.28 11.10
N ILE A 520 22.18 17.30 11.05
CA ILE A 520 22.43 18.52 10.25
C ILE A 520 23.58 19.31 10.88
N THR A 521 24.64 19.55 10.11
CA THR A 521 25.87 20.24 10.56
C THR A 521 26.21 21.47 9.73
N ASP A 522 25.61 21.65 8.55
CA ASP A 522 25.81 22.84 7.72
C ASP A 522 25.34 24.13 8.42
N PRO A 523 26.23 25.13 8.65
CA PRO A 523 25.87 26.40 9.28
C PRO A 523 24.77 27.18 8.56
N VAL A 524 24.60 27.04 7.24
CA VAL A 524 23.53 27.73 6.49
C VAL A 524 22.18 27.10 6.81
N SER A 525 22.09 25.77 6.77
CA SER A 525 20.91 24.99 7.17
C SER A 525 20.53 25.23 8.63
N LEU A 526 21.50 25.25 9.53
CA LEU A 526 21.27 25.51 10.96
C LEU A 526 20.69 26.92 11.19
N ARG A 527 21.20 27.95 10.50
CA ARG A 527 20.62 29.31 10.55
C ARG A 527 19.21 29.38 9.97
N ARG A 528 18.92 28.62 8.90
CA ARG A 528 17.58 28.53 8.30
C ARG A 528 16.57 27.84 9.23
N LEU A 529 16.99 26.81 9.98
CA LEU A 529 16.18 26.16 11.01
C LEU A 529 15.85 27.13 12.17
N LEU A 530 16.83 27.91 12.66
CA LEU A 530 16.57 28.94 13.67
C LEU A 530 15.58 30.00 13.17
N TYR A 531 15.74 30.47 11.94
CA TYR A 531 14.80 31.41 11.33
C TYR A 531 13.38 30.82 11.25
N ALA A 532 13.23 29.57 10.77
CA ALA A 532 11.95 28.89 10.67
C ALA A 532 11.27 28.69 12.04
N ARG A 533 12.02 28.30 13.08
CA ARG A 533 11.51 28.22 14.45
C ARG A 533 11.04 29.58 14.96
N ASN A 534 11.82 30.64 14.76
CA ASN A 534 11.47 31.98 15.22
C ASN A 534 10.23 32.57 14.52
N GLN A 535 9.91 32.13 13.29
CA GLN A 535 8.71 32.55 12.56
C GLN A 535 7.47 31.69 12.86
N THR A 536 7.64 30.40 13.17
CA THR A 536 6.52 29.44 13.26
C THR A 536 6.28 28.85 14.65
N GLY A 537 7.20 29.06 15.60
CA GLY A 537 7.22 28.40 16.90
C GLY A 537 7.53 26.89 16.83
N ASN A 538 7.72 26.30 15.65
CA ASN A 538 8.00 24.87 15.49
C ASN A 538 9.50 24.60 15.66
N ASP A 539 9.83 23.83 16.69
CA ASP A 539 11.21 23.43 16.99
C ASP A 539 11.55 22.13 16.24
N ILE A 540 12.60 22.18 15.43
CA ILE A 540 13.15 21.03 14.71
C ILE A 540 14.51 20.73 15.32
N TRP A 541 14.56 19.70 16.16
CA TRP A 541 15.78 19.28 16.83
C TRP A 541 16.47 18.12 16.11
N LEU A 542 17.80 18.10 16.23
CA LEU A 542 18.72 17.29 15.44
C LEU A 542 18.86 15.86 16.00
N GLY A 543 19.84 15.13 15.46
CA GLY A 543 20.12 13.70 15.66
C GLY A 543 20.38 13.22 17.09
N THR A 544 21.42 12.42 17.27
CA THR A 544 21.73 11.77 18.54
C THR A 544 22.05 12.79 19.63
N GLU A 545 21.37 12.67 20.78
CA GLU A 545 21.72 13.42 21.99
C GLU A 545 23.15 13.11 22.44
N SER A 546 23.79 14.10 23.07
CA SER A 546 25.00 13.84 23.82
C SER A 546 24.77 12.78 24.90
N PHE A 547 25.78 11.91 25.06
CA PHE A 547 25.94 10.99 26.19
C PHE A 547 26.67 11.65 27.37
N ASP A 548 27.28 12.82 27.17
CA ASP A 548 27.92 13.58 28.25
C ASP A 548 26.86 14.16 29.20
N LEU A 549 27.05 13.88 30.50
CA LEU A 549 26.23 14.38 31.61
C LEU A 549 27.00 15.36 32.50
N SER A 550 28.23 15.73 32.11
CA SER A 550 29.08 16.66 32.84
C SER A 550 28.82 18.11 32.45
N ALA A 551 29.40 19.04 33.21
CA ALA A 551 29.39 20.46 32.89
C ALA A 551 30.12 20.80 31.57
N ASN A 552 30.92 19.89 31.00
CA ASN A 552 31.80 20.18 29.86
C ASN A 552 31.04 20.66 28.62
N LEU A 553 29.81 20.15 28.40
CA LEU A 553 28.90 20.68 27.36
C LEU A 553 28.70 22.20 27.47
N TRP A 554 28.69 22.75 28.69
CA TRP A 554 28.33 24.14 28.98
C TRP A 554 29.54 25.02 29.34
N LEU A 555 30.76 24.48 29.36
CA LEU A 555 31.98 25.17 29.82
C LEU A 555 32.93 25.66 28.72
N GLN A 556 32.68 25.38 27.44
CA GLN A 556 33.49 25.94 26.35
C GLN A 556 33.51 27.48 26.41
N HIS A 557 34.67 28.11 26.26
CA HIS A 557 34.86 29.57 26.32
C HIS A 557 34.45 30.24 27.64
N VAL A 558 34.30 29.49 28.74
CA VAL A 558 34.12 30.05 30.09
C VAL A 558 35.49 30.49 30.64
N PRO A 559 35.63 31.71 31.20
CA PRO A 559 36.88 32.16 31.81
C PRO A 559 37.32 31.27 32.98
N ALA A 560 38.63 31.03 33.11
CA ALA A 560 39.20 30.15 34.13
C ALA A 560 38.80 30.54 35.57
N GLU A 561 38.70 31.84 35.85
CA GLU A 561 38.24 32.42 37.13
C GLU A 561 36.82 31.97 37.52
N GLN A 562 35.95 31.70 36.54
CA GLN A 562 34.56 31.29 36.77
C GLN A 562 34.40 29.76 36.81
N LEU A 563 35.40 29.01 36.35
CA LEU A 563 35.33 27.56 36.14
C LEU A 563 35.03 26.81 37.45
N ALA A 564 35.75 27.14 38.53
CA ALA A 564 35.57 26.49 39.84
C ALA A 564 34.15 26.70 40.39
N ARG A 565 33.64 27.95 40.36
CA ARG A 565 32.28 28.28 40.82
C ARG A 565 31.21 27.56 39.99
N LYS A 566 31.38 27.48 38.66
CA LYS A 566 30.41 26.81 37.76
C LYS A 566 30.46 25.29 37.87
N LEU A 567 31.62 24.69 38.13
CA LEU A 567 31.73 23.26 38.47
C LEU A 567 31.08 22.92 39.81
N GLN A 568 31.29 23.74 40.85
CA GLN A 568 30.63 23.58 42.15
C GLN A 568 29.09 23.68 42.02
N LEU A 569 28.61 24.70 41.31
CA LEU A 569 27.19 24.86 41.00
C LEU A 569 26.61 23.64 40.28
N TRP A 570 27.29 23.14 39.23
CA TRP A 570 26.87 21.94 38.49
C TRP A 570 26.79 20.70 39.38
N GLY A 571 27.72 20.51 40.31
CA GLY A 571 27.68 19.40 41.27
C GLY A 571 26.36 19.33 42.03
N ASN A 572 25.92 20.46 42.57
CA ASN A 572 24.69 20.61 43.37
C ASN A 572 23.39 20.34 42.58
N ILE A 573 23.40 20.47 41.25
CA ILE A 573 22.22 20.40 40.39
C ILE A 573 22.37 19.38 39.24
N SER A 574 23.30 18.44 39.41
CA SER A 574 23.68 17.45 38.39
C SER A 574 22.55 16.48 38.00
N HIS A 575 21.48 16.35 38.80
CA HIS A 575 20.27 15.61 38.44
C HIS A 575 19.56 16.21 37.21
N LEU A 576 19.67 17.52 36.98
CA LEU A 576 19.08 18.20 35.82
C LEU A 576 19.76 17.84 34.48
N ALA A 577 20.96 17.26 34.52
CA ALA A 577 21.77 16.96 33.34
C ALA A 577 21.02 16.12 32.29
N ARG A 578 20.15 15.19 32.73
CA ARG A 578 19.34 14.35 31.82
C ARG A 578 18.33 15.17 30.99
N GLY A 579 17.76 16.22 31.55
CA GLY A 579 16.91 17.15 30.81
C GLY A 579 17.75 18.09 29.95
N LEU A 580 18.76 18.73 30.54
CA LEU A 580 19.58 19.75 29.86
C LEU A 580 20.36 19.19 28.66
N LYS A 581 20.78 17.92 28.67
CA LYS A 581 21.47 17.31 27.51
C LYS A 581 20.58 17.27 26.25
N LYS A 582 19.24 17.31 26.37
CA LYS A 582 18.33 17.46 25.23
C LYS A 582 18.73 18.67 24.36
N LEU A 583 19.23 19.75 24.97
CA LEU A 583 19.65 20.98 24.28
C LEU A 583 20.87 20.77 23.36
N SER A 584 21.64 19.69 23.50
CA SER A 584 22.68 19.34 22.52
C SER A 584 22.13 19.06 21.11
N ARG A 585 20.81 18.87 20.98
CA ARG A 585 20.12 18.66 19.71
C ARG A 585 19.62 19.95 19.05
N THR A 586 19.66 21.12 19.68
CA THR A 586 19.09 22.32 19.03
C THR A 586 20.09 22.98 18.08
N PRO A 587 19.65 23.66 17.01
CA PRO A 587 20.57 24.36 16.12
C PRO A 587 21.42 25.44 16.82
N GLU A 588 20.90 26.08 17.89
CA GLU A 588 21.65 27.04 18.72
C GLU A 588 22.91 26.43 19.33
N PHE A 589 22.92 25.13 19.67
CA PHE A 589 24.10 24.45 20.22
C PHE A 589 25.29 24.43 19.24
N TYR A 590 25.00 24.53 17.93
CA TYR A 590 26.01 24.51 16.87
C TYR A 590 26.37 25.91 16.37
N VAL A 591 25.40 26.82 16.14
CA VAL A 591 25.66 28.16 15.56
C VAL A 591 25.57 29.34 16.53
N GLU A 592 24.94 29.18 17.69
CA GLU A 592 24.77 30.25 18.70
C GLU A 592 25.21 29.82 20.11
N ARG A 593 26.18 28.90 20.16
CA ARG A 593 26.62 28.19 21.37
C ARG A 593 26.90 29.09 22.58
N PRO A 594 27.57 30.27 22.47
CA PRO A 594 27.79 31.16 23.61
C PRO A 594 26.52 31.80 24.16
N LEU A 595 25.48 31.98 23.34
CA LEU A 595 24.17 32.48 23.78
C LEU A 595 23.41 31.38 24.52
N LEU A 596 23.36 30.17 23.95
CA LEU A 596 22.74 29.01 24.62
C LEU A 596 23.39 28.71 25.97
N GLN A 597 24.73 28.76 26.04
CA GLN A 597 25.46 28.60 27.30
C GLN A 597 25.09 29.66 28.35
N ARG A 598 24.86 30.92 27.96
CA ARG A 598 24.39 31.97 28.88
C ARG A 598 22.98 31.70 29.39
N ARG A 599 22.05 31.31 28.51
CA ARG A 599 20.67 30.91 28.89
C ARG A 599 20.69 29.76 29.89
N VAL A 600 21.44 28.69 29.60
CA VAL A 600 21.58 27.53 30.49
C VAL A 600 22.21 27.91 31.83
N TRP A 601 23.32 28.66 31.86
CA TRP A 601 23.91 29.07 33.15
C TRP A 601 23.00 30.02 33.95
N SER A 602 22.25 30.91 33.30
CA SER A 602 21.25 31.76 33.96
C SER A 602 20.14 30.93 34.59
N PHE A 603 19.58 29.96 33.85
CA PHE A 603 18.60 29.00 34.37
C PHE A 603 19.15 28.23 35.58
N LEU A 604 20.38 27.72 35.52
CA LEU A 604 21.02 26.97 36.61
C LEU A 604 21.27 27.83 37.86
N GLU A 605 21.71 29.08 37.66
CA GLU A 605 21.92 30.04 38.74
C GLU A 605 20.59 30.45 39.39
N ILE A 606 19.50 30.54 38.63
CA ILE A 606 18.15 30.79 39.16
C ILE A 606 17.61 29.57 39.91
N TYR A 607 17.62 28.38 39.29
CA TYR A 607 17.15 27.12 39.88
C TYR A 607 17.82 26.85 41.25
N HIS A 608 19.09 27.20 41.42
CA HIS A 608 19.79 27.00 42.69
C HIS A 608 19.26 27.87 43.85
N HIS A 609 18.65 29.02 43.56
CA HIS A 609 18.05 29.93 44.56
C HIS A 609 16.52 29.85 44.59
N ALA A 610 15.90 29.12 43.65
CA ALA A 610 14.47 28.86 43.57
C ALA A 610 13.97 28.03 44.77
N ASP A 611 12.73 28.28 45.21
CA ASP A 611 12.10 27.50 46.27
C ASP A 611 11.73 26.07 45.81
N VAL A 612 11.29 25.23 46.76
CA VAL A 612 10.97 23.81 46.48
C VAL A 612 9.82 23.66 45.47
N ASP A 613 8.82 24.53 45.52
CA ASP A 613 7.66 24.46 44.63
C ASP A 613 8.00 24.98 43.23
N GLU A 614 8.81 26.04 43.12
CA GLU A 614 9.37 26.51 41.84
C GLU A 614 10.26 25.43 41.22
N GLN A 615 11.17 24.82 41.99
CA GLN A 615 11.98 23.70 41.52
C GLN A 615 11.12 22.53 41.05
N LEU A 616 10.02 22.19 41.73
CA LEU A 616 9.10 21.12 41.30
C LEU A 616 8.42 21.45 39.95
N ARG A 617 8.04 22.71 39.70
CA ARG A 617 7.47 23.15 38.41
C ARG A 617 8.51 23.10 37.28
N LEU A 618 9.73 23.59 37.53
CA LEU A 618 10.83 23.55 36.56
C LEU A 618 11.26 22.10 36.23
N ASN A 619 11.31 21.21 37.23
CA ASN A 619 11.57 19.78 37.01
C ASN A 619 10.48 19.11 36.16
N ARG A 620 9.20 19.50 36.33
CA ARG A 620 8.10 19.01 35.50
C ARG A 620 8.30 19.37 34.03
N ILE A 621 8.65 20.63 33.73
CA ILE A 621 8.92 21.07 32.35
C ILE A 621 10.09 20.31 31.71
N LEU A 622 11.19 20.10 32.44
CA LEU A 622 12.35 19.31 31.97
C LEU A 622 11.98 17.86 31.63
N ALA A 623 11.02 17.27 32.34
CA ALA A 623 10.54 15.90 32.13
C ALA A 623 9.53 15.81 30.97
N GLU A 624 8.47 16.63 31.01
CA GLU A 624 7.29 16.52 30.15
C GLU A 624 7.47 17.13 28.75
N GLU A 625 8.31 18.15 28.57
CA GLU A 625 8.48 18.79 27.25
C GLU A 625 9.41 17.97 26.34
N PRO A 626 8.95 17.45 25.19
CA PRO A 626 9.78 16.70 24.26
C PRO A 626 10.67 17.61 23.39
N SER A 627 10.22 18.82 23.06
CA SER A 627 10.98 19.78 22.26
C SER A 627 12.11 20.39 23.09
N PRO A 628 13.40 20.18 22.75
CA PRO A 628 14.49 20.74 23.52
C PRO A 628 14.49 22.28 23.47
N GLY A 629 14.14 22.88 22.33
CA GLY A 629 14.04 24.33 22.18
C GLY A 629 12.94 24.93 23.05
N ARG A 630 11.70 24.44 22.91
CA ARG A 630 10.56 24.92 23.70
C ARG A 630 10.72 24.64 25.19
N MET A 631 11.42 23.57 25.57
CA MET A 631 11.74 23.27 26.97
C MET A 631 12.50 24.43 27.63
N LEU A 632 13.54 24.98 26.99
CA LEU A 632 14.26 26.12 27.54
C LEU A 632 13.42 27.40 27.52
N ASP A 633 12.65 27.63 26.46
CA ASP A 633 11.78 28.81 26.35
C ASP A 633 10.70 28.81 27.45
N ARG A 634 10.08 27.65 27.73
CA ARG A 634 9.09 27.45 28.81
C ARG A 634 9.68 27.55 30.21
N LEU A 635 10.91 27.06 30.44
CA LEU A 635 11.60 27.22 31.72
C LEU A 635 11.86 28.70 32.03
N GLU A 636 12.23 29.50 31.02
CA GLU A 636 12.39 30.95 31.19
C GLU A 636 11.04 31.68 31.36
N GLU A 637 9.96 31.21 30.75
CA GLU A 637 8.60 31.75 30.91
C GLU A 637 8.05 31.51 32.33
N GLU A 638 8.22 30.30 32.86
CA GLU A 638 7.87 29.95 34.26
C GLU A 638 8.60 30.87 35.26
N ILE A 639 9.92 31.06 35.07
CA ILE A 639 10.75 31.96 35.90
C ILE A 639 10.27 33.43 35.81
N ARG A 640 9.93 33.93 34.62
CA ARG A 640 9.40 35.30 34.43
C ARG A 640 8.00 35.51 35.05
N THR A 641 7.25 34.42 35.21
CA THR A 641 5.89 34.44 35.76
C THR A 641 5.92 34.58 37.29
N TYR A 642 6.90 33.97 37.96
CA TYR A 642 7.00 33.98 39.43
C TYR A 642 7.90 35.08 40.03
N ASP A 643 8.86 35.64 39.29
CA ASP A 643 9.60 36.84 39.73
C ASP A 643 9.31 38.07 38.84
N SER A 644 8.32 38.85 39.27
CA SER A 644 7.91 40.11 38.60
C SER A 644 9.00 41.20 38.62
N THR A 645 10.02 41.11 39.47
CA THR A 645 11.16 42.05 39.45
C THR A 645 12.11 41.77 38.28
N ARG A 646 12.10 40.55 37.71
CA ARG A 646 12.97 40.15 36.59
C ARG A 646 12.38 40.47 35.21
N GLN A 647 11.11 40.89 35.13
CA GLN A 647 10.43 41.21 33.86
C GLN A 647 11.12 42.33 33.05
N ASN A 648 11.89 43.19 33.70
CA ASN A 648 12.62 44.30 33.06
C ASN A 648 14.10 44.01 32.76
N GLN A 649 14.60 42.78 32.97
CA GLN A 649 15.92 42.45 32.41
C GLN A 649 15.81 42.40 30.87
N PRO A 650 16.70 43.09 30.13
CA PRO A 650 16.61 43.09 28.68
C PRO A 650 16.82 41.66 28.16
N LEU A 651 16.02 41.29 27.15
CA LEU A 651 16.31 40.17 26.25
C LEU A 651 17.82 40.14 25.99
N HIS A 652 18.49 39.01 26.27
CA HIS A 652 19.87 38.77 25.83
C HIS A 652 19.94 39.20 24.36
N HIS A 653 20.66 40.30 24.09
CA HIS A 653 20.50 40.98 22.81
C HIS A 653 20.72 39.99 21.67
N LEU A 654 19.65 39.72 20.90
CA LEU A 654 19.76 39.23 19.54
C LEU A 654 20.86 40.06 18.89
N PRO A 655 21.99 39.46 18.48
CA PRO A 655 23.19 40.21 18.20
C PRO A 655 22.86 41.25 17.12
N LYS A 656 22.94 42.53 17.49
CA LYS A 656 22.70 43.63 16.56
C LYS A 656 23.55 43.33 15.34
N ARG A 657 22.91 43.21 14.18
CA ARG A 657 23.57 42.80 12.92
C ARG A 657 24.90 43.55 12.82
N PRO A 658 26.03 42.88 12.53
CA PRO A 658 27.23 43.62 12.16
C PRO A 658 26.82 44.54 11.01
N LYS A 659 27.11 45.83 11.15
CA LYS A 659 27.06 46.71 9.99
C LYS A 659 28.09 46.19 9.01
N LEU A 660 27.65 46.00 7.77
CA LEU A 660 28.56 45.96 6.64
C LEU A 660 28.84 47.44 6.31
N ASP A 661 29.97 47.91 6.83
CA ASP A 661 30.68 49.09 6.32
C ASP A 661 31.78 48.57 5.38
#